data_AF-A0A1A9VKC1-F1
#
_entry.id   AF-A0A1A9VKC1-F1
#
_cell.length_a   1.000
_cell.length_b   1.000
_cell.length_c   1.000
_cell.angle_alpha   90.00
_cell.angle_beta   90.00
_cell.angle_gamma   90.00
#
_symmetry.space_group_name_H-M   'P 1'
#
loop_
_entity.id
_entity.type
_entity.pdbx_description
1 polymer ?
#
loop_
_entity_poly.entity_id
_entity_poly.type
_entity_poly.pdbx_seq_one_letter_code
_entity_poly.pdbx_strand_id
1 'polypeptide(L)'
;MRLSKYYLPTLKKKPAHAKIISHQYSLRAGLIKQIASGIYSWLPLGLRVLKNIEDIIRDEMDKSGAIEVLMPCVQPANLWRESGRYDDYGKEMLRIRDRHEEDMLFGPTHEEVATDLIRDMIKSYKDLPLCLYHIQWKFRDEVRPRYGVMRGREFLMKDAYSFDVDYEGALNSYNLMYKTYIKIFKRMGLTPIGVRADTGPIGGNLSHEFHILANTGESTLYYDNKFSELLESEDVESLKNIYAVADDMHDPKTCLVPQEQLNVSKGIEIGHIFYFGNKYSKPMKASVTSQDGKNVNMHMGSYGIGVSRLVGAIIEAFHDDKGIVWPEVVAPFRIGLINLQMKVTEAADKIYKALKSDEVLYDDTEGSVGVKFARMDLIGLPWQIIVGKKALESSGVIFSLLISFLWILTNFVSGGIFKFDTSLITFIAVCFAMLIYGIGKAALMPMHFWLPKAMVAPTPVSALLHAVAVVKSGVFIIIKVILYTFGIDNMQRFVQQNWFAGGELSMRVAIFQLVCHAFAKITLFFIAGAIITKTGEKYIDKIHGIGRSMPISMTAFAIGALSMIGVPPAPTFWGKFLIFQAVFNSGNYLAVEVYSSSFLLKLSLCIAENSSSVWFVYFTKFKSFLTGNNRMNDYITLFRNKDCKYYFQHFCDNYNNFENALATACNKIVPSLKTLILSSVKSIIVDSIPETTSSSSITADKCCLMDCGITASGKSELCDNLIKKHGSISIINCDSKQVYKEIPITTAQPPKQEEFYKLYGYVAAKENYSVGLWLEDLKKEVNNALENSQIPIITGGSGLYISSLIKGLSSIPQISQEVRQNVSELRKSLSKEEFYKLALSKDSKIQGKIFMNDSHRLSRALEVITETGKTIFVWQENRQPPLFDNFKIYTILPKREDVYQKINSRFIKMIENGAIDEIKKLLSMNLAPHLPAMKAHGVPEIIKYLKGEITLDEAIQIAQTNTRHYAKRQYTWFKNQFPNAEGRVLEMNVGQVQVGIL
;
A
#
# COMPACT_ATOMS: atom_id res chain seq x y z
N MET A 1 -17.24 -1.61 15.62
CA MET A 1 -18.27 -2.59 15.17
C MET A 1 -17.61 -3.87 14.66
N ARG A 2 -18.10 -5.07 15.03
CA ARG A 2 -17.64 -6.36 14.47
C ARG A 2 -18.46 -6.73 13.24
N LEU A 3 -17.80 -7.12 12.15
CA LEU A 3 -18.45 -7.42 10.88
C LEU A 3 -19.35 -8.66 10.97
N SER A 4 -19.01 -9.65 11.79
CA SER A 4 -19.85 -10.81 12.09
C SER A 4 -21.24 -10.46 12.65
N LYS A 5 -21.37 -9.28 13.27
CA LYS A 5 -22.60 -8.75 13.86
C LYS A 5 -23.18 -7.57 13.07
N TYR A 6 -22.61 -7.26 11.90
CA TYR A 6 -23.00 -6.11 11.09
C TYR A 6 -23.62 -6.56 9.77
N TYR A 7 -24.77 -5.99 9.42
CA TYR A 7 -25.46 -6.33 8.18
C TYR A 7 -24.82 -5.60 6.99
N LEU A 8 -23.93 -6.30 6.27
CA LEU A 8 -23.19 -5.78 5.11
C LEU A 8 -23.25 -6.76 3.91
N PRO A 9 -24.35 -6.75 3.14
CA PRO A 9 -24.57 -7.70 2.05
C PRO A 9 -23.84 -7.27 0.75
N THR A 10 -22.51 -7.41 0.70
CA THR A 10 -21.72 -7.04 -0.49
C THR A 10 -21.97 -7.95 -1.69
N LEU A 11 -21.99 -7.40 -2.91
CA LEU A 11 -22.18 -8.15 -4.16
C LEU A 11 -20.87 -8.36 -4.93
N LYS A 12 -20.64 -9.61 -5.37
CA LYS A 12 -19.44 -9.97 -6.17
C LYS A 12 -19.48 -9.44 -7.60
N LYS A 13 -20.65 -9.46 -8.25
CA LYS A 13 -20.83 -9.06 -9.64
C LYS A 13 -21.39 -7.63 -9.73
N LYS A 14 -21.04 -6.92 -10.80
CA LYS A 14 -21.65 -5.62 -11.13
C LYS A 14 -23.13 -5.81 -11.48
N PRO A 15 -24.07 -5.08 -10.85
CA PRO A 15 -25.49 -5.16 -11.19
C PRO A 15 -25.72 -4.67 -12.63
N ALA A 16 -26.38 -5.48 -13.46
CA ALA A 16 -26.57 -5.17 -14.89
C ALA A 16 -27.45 -3.93 -15.16
N HIS A 17 -28.35 -3.59 -14.24
CA HIS A 17 -29.24 -2.44 -14.35
C HIS A 17 -28.58 -1.11 -13.93
N ALA A 18 -27.43 -1.15 -13.26
CA ALA A 18 -26.75 0.05 -12.78
C ALA A 18 -25.76 0.57 -13.83
N LYS A 19 -26.09 1.71 -14.45
CA LYS A 19 -25.29 2.29 -15.55
C LYS A 19 -24.04 3.05 -15.07
N ILE A 20 -24.17 3.88 -14.05
CA ILE A 20 -23.07 4.71 -13.53
C ILE A 20 -22.34 4.06 -12.35
N ILE A 21 -21.12 4.52 -12.09
CA ILE A 21 -20.18 3.89 -11.15
C ILE A 21 -20.68 4.01 -9.71
N SER A 22 -21.15 5.19 -9.33
CA SER A 22 -21.74 5.43 -8.01
C SER A 22 -22.88 4.47 -7.72
N HIS A 23 -23.85 4.34 -8.63
CA HIS A 23 -24.96 3.40 -8.45
C HIS A 23 -24.48 1.94 -8.38
N GLN A 24 -23.52 1.54 -9.22
CA GLN A 24 -22.92 0.20 -9.15
C GLN A 24 -22.27 -0.06 -7.80
N TYR A 25 -21.48 0.88 -7.28
CA TYR A 25 -20.80 0.74 -6.01
C TYR A 25 -21.73 0.86 -4.81
N SER A 26 -22.74 1.74 -4.83
CA SER A 26 -23.74 1.81 -3.76
C SER A 26 -24.47 0.49 -3.57
N LEU A 27 -24.78 -0.23 -4.65
CA LEU A 27 -25.36 -1.57 -4.58
C LEU A 27 -24.34 -2.64 -4.18
N ARG A 28 -23.14 -2.62 -4.78
CA ARG A 28 -22.10 -3.65 -4.52
C ARG A 28 -21.53 -3.60 -3.12
N ALA A 29 -21.28 -2.41 -2.59
CA ALA A 29 -20.78 -2.20 -1.23
C ALA A 29 -21.88 -2.38 -0.17
N GLY A 30 -23.13 -2.61 -0.57
CA GLY A 30 -24.24 -2.77 0.37
C GLY A 30 -24.58 -1.46 1.10
N LEU A 31 -24.56 -0.32 0.39
CA LEU A 31 -25.00 0.97 0.92
C LEU A 31 -26.51 1.15 0.81
N ILE A 32 -27.09 0.70 -0.31
CA ILE A 32 -28.51 0.85 -0.61
C ILE A 32 -29.09 -0.44 -1.19
N LYS A 33 -30.41 -0.59 -1.06
CA LYS A 33 -31.19 -1.62 -1.74
C LYS A 33 -32.43 -0.98 -2.36
N GLN A 34 -32.67 -1.22 -3.64
CA GLN A 34 -33.86 -0.70 -4.31
C GLN A 34 -35.12 -1.46 -3.85
N ILE A 35 -36.19 -0.71 -3.52
CA ILE A 35 -37.50 -1.26 -3.15
C ILE A 35 -38.52 -1.03 -4.28
N ALA A 36 -38.48 0.14 -4.91
CA ALA A 36 -39.27 0.47 -6.09
C ALA A 36 -38.44 1.35 -7.04
N SER A 37 -38.97 1.67 -8.23
CA SER A 37 -38.29 2.58 -9.16
C SER A 37 -37.98 3.91 -8.46
N GLY A 38 -36.71 4.30 -8.39
CA GLY A 38 -36.27 5.53 -7.70
C GLY A 38 -36.43 5.57 -6.18
N ILE A 39 -36.76 4.45 -5.51
CA ILE A 39 -36.97 4.39 -4.05
C ILE A 39 -36.04 3.34 -3.44
N TYR A 40 -35.24 3.75 -2.46
CA TYR A 40 -34.12 2.97 -1.93
C TYR A 40 -34.16 2.89 -0.41
N SER A 41 -33.96 1.69 0.13
CA SER A 41 -33.61 1.52 1.54
C SER A 41 -32.13 1.77 1.74
N TRP A 42 -31.79 2.61 2.73
CA TRP A 42 -30.43 2.83 3.19
C TRP A 42 -30.01 1.71 4.14
N LEU A 43 -29.00 0.94 3.74
CA LEU A 43 -28.43 -0.13 4.55
C LEU A 43 -27.46 0.46 5.59
N PRO A 44 -27.09 -0.27 6.65
CA PRO A 44 -26.34 0.31 7.77
C PRO A 44 -25.09 1.09 7.38
N LEU A 45 -24.31 0.58 6.42
CA LEU A 45 -23.09 1.26 5.97
C LEU A 45 -23.42 2.57 5.23
N GLY A 46 -24.40 2.56 4.33
CA GLY A 46 -24.85 3.75 3.60
C GLY A 46 -25.52 4.77 4.51
N LEU A 47 -26.30 4.33 5.49
CA LEU A 47 -26.94 5.20 6.47
C LEU A 47 -25.92 5.95 7.33
N ARG A 48 -24.81 5.31 7.72
CA ARG A 48 -23.72 6.01 8.42
C ARG A 48 -23.11 7.13 7.55
N VAL A 49 -22.86 6.87 6.27
CA VAL A 49 -22.36 7.91 5.35
C VAL A 49 -23.38 9.05 5.23
N LEU A 50 -24.66 8.72 5.04
CA LEU A 50 -25.73 9.71 4.94
C LEU A 50 -25.79 10.60 6.19
N LYS A 51 -25.67 10.00 7.38
CA LYS A 51 -25.64 10.73 8.66
C LYS A 51 -24.39 11.59 8.84
N ASN A 52 -23.21 11.10 8.46
CA ASN A 52 -21.99 11.92 8.50
C ASN A 52 -22.10 13.16 7.60
N ILE A 53 -22.71 13.02 6.41
CA ILE A 53 -22.96 14.15 5.51
C ILE A 53 -23.97 15.11 6.14
N GLU A 54 -25.06 14.59 6.71
CA GLU A 54 -26.08 15.37 7.43
C GLU A 54 -25.46 16.21 8.55
N ASP A 55 -24.58 15.61 9.36
CA ASP A 55 -23.93 16.28 10.49
C ASP A 55 -22.97 17.38 10.03
N ILE A 56 -22.24 17.19 8.93
CA ILE A 56 -21.38 18.26 8.35
C ILE A 56 -22.23 19.43 7.87
N ILE A 57 -23.34 19.14 7.18
CA ILE A 57 -24.25 20.18 6.68
C ILE A 57 -24.85 20.96 7.85
N ARG A 58 -25.39 20.26 8.86
CA ARG A 58 -25.96 20.85 10.07
C ARG A 58 -24.96 21.76 10.78
N ASP A 59 -23.74 21.28 11.02
CA ASP A 59 -22.69 22.04 11.70
C ASP A 59 -22.33 23.36 10.95
N GLU A 60 -22.23 23.35 9.61
CA GLU A 60 -21.99 24.59 8.86
C GLU A 60 -23.21 25.51 8.78
N MET A 61 -24.42 24.95 8.66
CA MET A 61 -25.65 25.74 8.66
C MET A 61 -25.84 26.45 10.02
N ASP A 62 -25.65 25.75 11.13
CA ASP A 62 -25.74 26.32 12.48
C ASP A 62 -24.67 27.41 12.70
N LYS A 63 -23.44 27.18 12.25
CA LYS A 63 -22.36 28.19 12.29
C LYS A 63 -22.67 29.44 11.46
N SER A 64 -23.48 29.32 10.41
CA SER A 64 -23.93 30.46 9.62
C SER A 64 -25.02 31.28 10.31
N GLY A 65 -25.60 30.76 11.40
CA GLY A 65 -26.73 31.39 12.11
C GLY A 65 -28.10 30.97 11.59
N ALA A 66 -28.16 30.00 10.67
CA ALA A 66 -29.43 29.39 10.28
C ALA A 66 -29.95 28.47 11.41
N ILE A 67 -31.26 28.35 11.54
CA ILE A 67 -31.91 27.65 12.65
C ILE A 67 -32.61 26.39 12.12
N GLU A 68 -32.25 25.22 12.65
CA GLU A 68 -32.88 23.96 12.26
C GLU A 68 -34.31 23.86 12.82
N VAL A 69 -35.26 23.53 11.93
CA VAL A 69 -36.65 23.18 12.23
C VAL A 69 -36.95 21.83 11.58
N LEU A 70 -38.15 21.24 11.81
CA LEU A 70 -38.56 20.03 11.09
C LEU A 70 -40.01 20.14 10.62
N MET A 71 -40.16 20.54 9.35
CA MET A 71 -41.47 20.61 8.70
C MET A 71 -41.98 19.23 8.23
N PRO A 72 -43.31 19.01 8.17
CA PRO A 72 -43.90 17.72 7.83
C PRO A 72 -43.68 17.34 6.35
N CYS A 73 -43.58 16.04 6.07
CA CYS A 73 -43.49 15.51 4.71
C CYS A 73 -44.84 15.61 3.97
N VAL A 74 -45.94 15.37 4.69
CA VAL A 74 -47.29 15.48 4.13
C VAL A 74 -47.79 16.91 4.37
N GLN A 75 -48.21 17.57 3.30
CA GLN A 75 -48.60 18.98 3.31
C GLN A 75 -50.03 19.15 2.78
N PRO A 76 -50.82 20.09 3.34
CA PRO A 76 -52.17 20.37 2.86
C PRO A 76 -52.13 21.04 1.49
N ALA A 77 -53.00 20.59 0.56
CA ALA A 77 -53.09 21.18 -0.77
C ALA A 77 -53.47 22.66 -0.75
N ASN A 78 -54.21 23.12 0.27
CA ASN A 78 -54.65 24.50 0.39
C ASN A 78 -53.49 25.50 0.44
N LEU A 79 -52.38 25.19 1.13
CA LEU A 79 -51.19 26.05 1.15
C LEU A 79 -50.58 26.22 -0.26
N TRP A 80 -50.58 25.16 -1.06
CA TRP A 80 -50.10 25.17 -2.44
C TRP A 80 -51.06 25.85 -3.41
N ARG A 81 -52.35 25.88 -3.09
CA ARG A 81 -53.34 26.67 -3.83
C ARG A 81 -53.18 28.16 -3.53
N GLU A 82 -52.83 28.54 -2.30
CA GLU A 82 -52.52 29.93 -1.96
C GLU A 82 -51.34 30.48 -2.78
N SER A 83 -50.27 29.69 -2.95
CA SER A 83 -49.12 30.08 -3.78
C SER A 83 -49.38 29.97 -5.29
N GLY A 84 -50.48 29.32 -5.69
CA GLY A 84 -50.80 28.99 -7.08
C GLY A 84 -50.05 27.78 -7.64
N ARG A 85 -49.16 27.14 -6.87
CA ARG A 85 -48.30 26.06 -7.37
C ARG A 85 -48.94 24.68 -7.40
N TYR A 86 -50.09 24.48 -6.76
CA TYR A 86 -50.71 23.15 -6.68
C TYR A 86 -50.90 22.51 -8.06
N ASP A 87 -51.41 23.26 -9.04
CA ASP A 87 -51.63 22.79 -10.41
C ASP A 87 -50.45 23.07 -11.34
N ASP A 88 -49.72 24.19 -11.13
CA ASP A 88 -48.57 24.56 -11.94
C ASP A 88 -47.35 23.63 -11.77
N TYR A 89 -47.22 22.91 -10.63
CA TYR A 89 -46.10 21.98 -10.41
C TYR A 89 -46.13 20.76 -11.35
N GLY A 90 -47.31 20.40 -11.86
CA GLY A 90 -47.48 19.29 -12.80
C GLY A 90 -47.37 17.90 -12.17
N LYS A 91 -47.03 16.91 -13.01
CA LYS A 91 -47.13 15.47 -12.68
C LYS A 91 -46.05 14.96 -11.72
N GLU A 92 -45.01 15.73 -11.47
CA GLU A 92 -43.97 15.35 -10.50
C GLU A 92 -44.44 15.46 -9.05
N MET A 93 -45.56 16.15 -8.79
CA MET A 93 -46.16 16.25 -7.47
C MET A 93 -46.93 14.98 -7.12
N LEU A 94 -46.52 14.29 -6.04
CA LEU A 94 -47.28 13.17 -5.50
C LEU A 94 -48.45 13.69 -4.66
N ARG A 95 -49.64 13.73 -5.27
CA ARG A 95 -50.91 14.08 -4.61
C ARG A 95 -51.47 12.88 -3.84
N ILE A 96 -51.99 13.13 -2.64
CA ILE A 96 -52.53 12.14 -1.72
C ILE A 96 -53.92 12.61 -1.28
N ARG A 97 -54.86 11.67 -1.12
CA ARG A 97 -56.15 11.96 -0.50
C ARG A 97 -56.29 11.16 0.78
N ASP A 98 -56.68 11.82 1.86
CA ASP A 98 -56.85 11.13 3.15
C ASP A 98 -58.21 10.44 3.26
N ARG A 99 -58.48 9.82 4.43
CA ARG A 99 -59.74 9.12 4.70
C ARG A 99 -60.97 10.05 4.83
N HIS A 100 -60.75 11.35 4.95
CA HIS A 100 -61.77 12.39 5.00
C HIS A 100 -61.96 13.07 3.64
N GLU A 101 -61.34 12.51 2.59
CA GLU A 101 -61.37 13.06 1.23
C GLU A 101 -60.68 14.42 1.11
N GLU A 102 -59.80 14.77 2.05
CA GLU A 102 -59.00 16.00 2.03
C GLU A 102 -57.79 15.84 1.11
N ASP A 103 -57.55 16.87 0.29
CA ASP A 103 -56.43 16.90 -0.64
C ASP A 103 -55.13 17.28 0.09
N MET A 104 -54.16 16.39 0.00
CA MET A 104 -52.81 16.56 0.53
C MET A 104 -51.79 16.22 -0.56
N LEU A 105 -50.52 16.40 -0.25
CA LEU A 105 -49.42 15.97 -1.09
C LEU A 105 -48.20 15.59 -0.25
N PHE A 106 -47.33 14.76 -0.81
CA PHE A 106 -45.99 14.58 -0.26
C PHE A 106 -45.09 15.69 -0.79
N GLY A 107 -44.58 16.53 0.11
CA GLY A 107 -43.82 17.74 -0.20
C GLY A 107 -42.60 17.46 -1.09
N PRO A 108 -42.55 17.99 -2.33
CA PRO A 108 -41.34 17.98 -3.15
C PRO A 108 -40.34 19.08 -2.76
N THR A 109 -40.81 20.07 -1.98
CA THR A 109 -40.13 21.23 -1.39
C THR A 109 -41.06 21.86 -0.33
N HIS A 110 -40.63 22.93 0.36
CA HIS A 110 -41.32 23.47 1.55
C HIS A 110 -41.47 25.01 1.58
N GLU A 111 -41.39 25.73 0.45
CA GLU A 111 -41.54 27.20 0.45
C GLU A 111 -42.85 27.65 1.11
N GLU A 112 -43.99 27.05 0.74
CA GLU A 112 -45.31 27.39 1.27
C GLU A 112 -45.40 27.13 2.78
N VAL A 113 -44.89 25.98 3.23
CA VAL A 113 -44.92 25.59 4.64
C VAL A 113 -44.00 26.49 5.47
N ALA A 114 -42.84 26.86 4.94
CA ALA A 114 -41.91 27.78 5.60
C ALA A 114 -42.51 29.19 5.71
N THR A 115 -43.20 29.68 4.67
CA THR A 115 -43.92 30.96 4.73
C THR A 115 -45.06 30.91 5.75
N ASP A 116 -45.86 29.85 5.75
CA ASP A 116 -46.98 29.67 6.69
C ASP A 116 -46.50 29.62 8.16
N LEU A 117 -45.37 28.96 8.42
CA LEU A 117 -44.79 28.83 9.75
C LEU A 117 -44.50 30.18 10.41
N ILE A 118 -44.07 31.18 9.63
CA ILE A 118 -43.63 32.46 10.18
C ILE A 118 -44.64 33.59 10.00
N ARG A 119 -45.56 33.51 9.04
CA ARG A 119 -46.37 34.66 8.61
C ARG A 119 -47.22 35.24 9.73
N ASP A 120 -47.61 34.44 10.72
CA ASP A 120 -48.43 34.87 11.86
C ASP A 120 -47.63 35.29 13.09
N MET A 121 -46.42 34.77 13.23
CA MET A 121 -45.57 35.00 14.41
C MET A 121 -44.62 36.19 14.22
N ILE A 122 -44.13 36.41 13.00
CA ILE A 122 -43.16 37.46 12.69
C ILE A 122 -43.86 38.64 12.03
N LYS A 123 -43.93 39.76 12.76
CA LYS A 123 -44.65 40.98 12.34
C LYS A 123 -43.79 42.24 12.32
N SER A 124 -42.56 42.18 12.80
CA SER A 124 -41.66 43.34 12.94
C SER A 124 -40.36 43.13 12.16
N TYR A 125 -39.83 44.18 11.54
CA TYR A 125 -38.52 44.15 10.89
C TYR A 125 -37.38 43.75 11.84
N LYS A 126 -37.55 43.93 13.16
CA LYS A 126 -36.54 43.59 14.19
C LYS A 126 -36.27 42.10 14.33
N ASP A 127 -37.21 41.27 13.86
CA ASP A 127 -37.10 39.82 13.91
C ASP A 127 -36.40 39.27 12.65
N LEU A 128 -36.03 40.14 11.69
CA LEU A 128 -35.34 39.80 10.45
C LEU A 128 -33.93 40.43 10.44
N PRO A 129 -32.94 39.80 9.77
CA PRO A 129 -33.05 38.61 8.91
C PRO A 129 -33.21 37.30 9.70
N LEU A 130 -33.98 36.38 9.16
CA LEU A 130 -34.17 35.03 9.72
C LEU A 130 -33.89 33.98 8.63
N CYS A 131 -33.18 32.91 8.97
CA CYS A 131 -32.99 31.76 8.09
C CYS A 131 -33.36 30.47 8.82
N LEU A 132 -34.40 29.79 8.33
CA LEU A 132 -34.85 28.50 8.86
C LEU A 132 -34.44 27.39 7.89
N TYR A 133 -33.98 26.25 8.39
CA TYR A 133 -33.67 25.10 7.54
C TYR A 133 -34.11 23.78 8.14
N HIS A 134 -34.24 22.75 7.32
CA HIS A 134 -34.42 21.38 7.82
C HIS A 134 -33.70 20.38 6.93
N ILE A 135 -33.50 19.17 7.45
CA ILE A 135 -33.04 18.02 6.66
C ILE A 135 -34.13 16.97 6.67
N GLN A 136 -34.87 16.86 5.56
CA GLN A 136 -36.11 16.09 5.50
C GLN A 136 -36.27 15.36 4.16
N TRP A 137 -36.96 14.23 4.19
CA TRP A 137 -37.33 13.46 3.01
C TRP A 137 -38.29 14.24 2.12
N LYS A 138 -38.04 14.17 0.81
CA LYS A 138 -38.85 14.77 -0.24
C LYS A 138 -39.29 13.69 -1.22
N PHE A 139 -40.39 13.96 -1.92
CA PHE A 139 -40.85 13.09 -2.99
C PHE A 139 -41.11 13.89 -4.27
N ARG A 140 -40.47 13.50 -5.37
CA ARG A 140 -40.77 13.96 -6.73
C ARG A 140 -41.03 12.73 -7.58
N ASP A 141 -42.20 12.62 -8.21
CA ASP A 141 -42.55 11.48 -9.06
C ASP A 141 -41.88 11.59 -10.44
N GLU A 142 -40.55 11.56 -10.42
CA GLU A 142 -39.67 11.63 -11.59
C GLU A 142 -40.10 10.60 -12.63
N VAL A 143 -40.35 11.06 -13.85
CA VAL A 143 -40.91 10.26 -14.95
C VAL A 143 -39.97 9.09 -15.29
N ARG A 144 -38.66 9.30 -15.20
CA ARG A 144 -37.65 8.26 -15.47
C ARG A 144 -36.56 8.24 -14.40
N PRO A 145 -36.83 7.62 -13.23
CA PRO A 145 -35.83 7.51 -12.16
C PRO A 145 -34.62 6.72 -12.65
N ARG A 146 -33.43 7.27 -12.45
CA ARG A 146 -32.18 6.71 -13.00
C ARG A 146 -31.01 7.01 -12.08
N TYR A 147 -29.87 6.36 -12.35
CA TYR A 147 -28.60 6.69 -11.69
C TYR A 147 -28.58 6.51 -10.16
N GLY A 148 -29.43 5.64 -9.61
CA GLY A 148 -29.40 5.33 -8.19
C GLY A 148 -29.95 6.48 -7.35
N VAL A 149 -29.20 6.85 -6.30
CA VAL A 149 -29.53 7.96 -5.40
C VAL A 149 -29.35 9.35 -6.04
N MET A 150 -28.80 9.42 -7.25
CA MET A 150 -28.58 10.69 -7.94
C MET A 150 -29.88 11.30 -8.46
N ARG A 151 -30.77 10.45 -8.99
CA ARG A 151 -32.04 10.85 -9.60
C ARG A 151 -33.14 9.83 -9.25
N GLY A 152 -33.45 9.78 -7.96
CA GLY A 152 -34.54 8.99 -7.38
C GLY A 152 -35.86 9.76 -7.32
N ARG A 153 -36.87 9.14 -6.72
CA ARG A 153 -38.18 9.76 -6.43
C ARG A 153 -38.28 10.21 -4.99
N GLU A 154 -37.88 9.34 -4.07
CA GLU A 154 -37.74 9.67 -2.65
C GLU A 154 -36.27 9.98 -2.37
N PHE A 155 -35.99 11.17 -1.84
CA PHE A 155 -34.62 11.63 -1.59
C PHE A 155 -34.54 12.54 -0.36
N LEU A 156 -33.40 12.49 0.33
CA LEU A 156 -33.11 13.36 1.47
C LEU A 156 -32.52 14.67 0.97
N MET A 157 -33.08 15.79 1.43
CA MET A 157 -32.64 17.14 1.09
C MET A 157 -32.50 17.97 2.34
N LYS A 158 -31.48 18.82 2.37
CA LYS A 158 -31.43 19.98 3.24
C LYS A 158 -31.99 21.14 2.45
N ASP A 159 -32.98 21.83 2.96
CA ASP A 159 -33.57 23.01 2.36
C ASP A 159 -33.71 24.08 3.44
N ALA A 160 -33.28 25.29 3.08
CA ALA A 160 -33.27 26.45 3.94
C ALA A 160 -34.00 27.60 3.27
N TYR A 161 -34.59 28.48 4.08
CA TYR A 161 -35.45 29.57 3.65
C TYR A 161 -35.05 30.83 4.44
N SER A 162 -34.58 31.87 3.75
CA SER A 162 -34.33 33.17 4.38
C SER A 162 -35.52 34.09 4.22
N PHE A 163 -35.68 34.97 5.21
CA PHE A 163 -36.71 35.99 5.27
C PHE A 163 -36.04 37.31 5.64
N ASP A 164 -36.23 38.30 4.79
CA ASP A 164 -35.53 39.57 4.83
C ASP A 164 -36.53 40.71 4.58
N VAL A 165 -36.22 41.91 5.09
CA VAL A 165 -37.11 43.08 4.99
C VAL A 165 -37.15 43.62 3.56
N ASP A 166 -36.01 43.63 2.89
CA ASP A 166 -35.78 44.23 1.58
C ASP A 166 -34.81 43.39 0.73
N TYR A 167 -34.52 43.89 -0.47
CA TYR A 167 -33.62 43.24 -1.41
C TYR A 167 -32.17 43.16 -0.90
N GLU A 168 -31.67 44.20 -0.24
CA GLU A 168 -30.29 44.24 0.28
C GLU A 168 -30.08 43.22 1.41
N GLY A 169 -31.05 43.08 2.32
CA GLY A 169 -31.06 42.00 3.31
C GLY A 169 -31.02 40.62 2.66
N ALA A 170 -31.88 40.39 1.66
CA ALA A 170 -31.92 39.13 0.94
C ALA A 170 -30.62 38.83 0.18
N LEU A 171 -29.94 39.85 -0.37
CA LEU A 171 -28.64 39.70 -1.01
C LEU A 171 -27.56 39.28 0.00
N ASN A 172 -27.59 39.82 1.21
CA ASN A 172 -26.68 39.41 2.29
C ASN A 172 -26.93 37.95 2.72
N SER A 173 -28.20 37.58 2.92
CA SER A 173 -28.60 36.20 3.21
C SER A 173 -28.16 35.23 2.11
N TYR A 174 -28.33 35.62 0.83
CA TYR A 174 -27.87 34.85 -0.32
C TYR A 174 -26.34 34.66 -0.34
N ASN A 175 -25.57 35.73 -0.13
CA ASN A 175 -24.11 35.67 -0.11
C ASN A 175 -23.57 34.81 1.04
N LEU A 176 -24.23 34.89 2.21
CA LEU A 176 -23.92 34.05 3.35
C LEU A 176 -24.11 32.57 3.00
N MET A 177 -25.24 32.21 2.38
CA MET A 177 -25.50 30.84 1.95
C MET A 177 -24.54 30.36 0.85
N TYR A 178 -24.18 31.22 -0.10
CA TYR A 178 -23.15 30.93 -1.11
C TYR A 178 -21.83 30.51 -0.45
N LYS A 179 -21.37 31.28 0.54
CA LYS A 179 -20.15 30.98 1.30
C LYS A 179 -20.28 29.69 2.11
N THR A 180 -21.40 29.51 2.80
CA THR A 180 -21.67 28.31 3.61
C THR A 180 -21.63 27.05 2.74
N TYR A 181 -22.17 27.08 1.52
CA TYR A 181 -22.18 25.94 0.61
C TYR A 181 -20.78 25.55 0.15
N ILE A 182 -19.95 26.54 -0.19
CA ILE A 182 -18.54 26.29 -0.53
C ILE A 182 -17.83 25.59 0.63
N LYS A 183 -18.02 26.05 1.87
CA LYS A 183 -17.43 25.43 3.07
C LYS A 183 -17.91 24.00 3.27
N ILE A 184 -19.22 23.76 3.15
CA ILE A 184 -19.82 22.41 3.27
C ILE A 184 -19.14 21.45 2.29
N PHE A 185 -19.07 21.82 1.01
CA PHE A 185 -18.53 20.93 -0.02
C PHE A 185 -17.01 20.76 0.09
N LYS A 186 -16.27 21.82 0.39
CA LYS A 186 -14.82 21.74 0.66
C LYS A 186 -14.50 20.84 1.85
N ARG A 187 -15.29 20.91 2.94
CA ARG A 187 -15.14 20.02 4.10
C ARG A 187 -15.29 18.55 3.72
N MET A 188 -16.16 18.23 2.76
CA MET A 188 -16.33 16.88 2.21
C MET A 188 -15.25 16.49 1.19
N GLY A 189 -14.25 17.36 0.95
CA GLY A 189 -13.19 17.16 -0.03
C GLY A 189 -13.58 17.46 -1.47
N LEU A 190 -14.80 17.94 -1.73
CA LEU A 190 -15.28 18.22 -3.08
C LEU A 190 -14.79 19.59 -3.57
N THR A 191 -14.66 19.73 -4.89
CA THR A 191 -14.39 21.01 -5.56
C THR A 191 -15.69 21.53 -6.19
N PRO A 192 -16.46 22.38 -5.48
CA PRO A 192 -17.73 22.90 -6.00
C PRO A 192 -17.50 24.02 -7.01
N ILE A 193 -18.18 23.95 -8.15
CA ILE A 193 -18.28 25.03 -9.14
C ILE A 193 -19.68 25.62 -9.05
N GLY A 194 -19.78 26.85 -8.53
CA GLY A 194 -21.02 27.63 -8.56
C GLY A 194 -21.20 28.23 -9.95
N VAL A 195 -22.14 27.68 -10.73
CA VAL A 195 -22.50 28.22 -12.05
C VAL A 195 -23.79 29.02 -11.94
N ARG A 196 -23.91 30.08 -12.72
CA ARG A 196 -25.17 30.84 -12.83
C ARG A 196 -26.23 29.94 -13.47
N ALA A 197 -27.42 29.98 -12.89
CA ALA A 197 -28.58 29.24 -13.36
C ALA A 197 -29.73 30.19 -13.68
N ASP A 198 -30.76 29.68 -14.36
CA ASP A 198 -31.96 30.45 -14.66
C ASP A 198 -32.63 30.97 -13.36
N THR A 199 -33.09 32.22 -13.40
CA THR A 199 -33.86 32.84 -12.31
C THR A 199 -35.38 32.71 -12.52
N GLY A 200 -35.80 32.17 -13.66
CA GLY A 200 -37.19 32.07 -14.04
C GLY A 200 -37.84 33.46 -14.21
N PRO A 201 -39.18 33.57 -14.01
CA PRO A 201 -39.94 34.79 -14.30
C PRO A 201 -39.59 36.02 -13.44
N ILE A 202 -38.80 35.84 -12.38
CA ILE A 202 -38.45 36.90 -11.42
C ILE A 202 -37.35 37.80 -12.00
N GLY A 203 -36.52 37.26 -12.89
CA GLY A 203 -35.36 37.95 -13.46
C GLY A 203 -34.24 38.21 -12.44
N GLY A 204 -33.09 38.68 -12.93
CA GLY A 204 -31.90 38.99 -12.14
C GLY A 204 -30.81 37.91 -12.21
N ASN A 205 -29.82 38.00 -11.31
CA ASN A 205 -28.59 37.17 -11.32
C ASN A 205 -28.39 36.34 -10.03
N LEU A 206 -29.43 36.20 -9.20
CA LEU A 206 -29.36 35.54 -7.88
C LEU A 206 -29.88 34.10 -7.92
N SER A 207 -29.33 33.31 -8.83
CA SER A 207 -29.55 31.86 -8.93
C SER A 207 -28.22 31.20 -9.27
N HIS A 208 -27.72 30.32 -8.40
CA HIS A 208 -26.48 29.58 -8.65
C HIS A 208 -26.64 28.11 -8.29
N GLU A 209 -26.33 27.24 -9.25
CA GLU A 209 -26.21 25.81 -9.03
C GLU A 209 -24.77 25.46 -8.70
N PHE A 210 -24.57 24.63 -7.67
CA PHE A 210 -23.27 24.09 -7.32
C PHE A 210 -23.10 22.72 -7.93
N HIS A 211 -22.07 22.59 -8.75
CA HIS A 211 -21.74 21.34 -9.44
C HIS A 211 -20.42 20.77 -8.95
N ILE A 212 -20.29 19.44 -8.96
CA ILE A 212 -18.99 18.78 -8.91
C ILE A 212 -18.60 18.27 -10.28
N LEU A 213 -17.30 18.32 -10.58
CA LEU A 213 -16.76 17.82 -11.83
C LEU A 213 -16.84 16.29 -11.87
N ALA A 214 -17.59 15.75 -12.84
CA ALA A 214 -17.70 14.32 -13.06
C ALA A 214 -18.08 14.03 -14.52
N ASN A 215 -17.39 13.07 -15.15
CA ASN A 215 -17.65 12.66 -16.54
C ASN A 215 -19.09 12.15 -16.78
N THR A 216 -19.74 11.67 -15.72
CA THR A 216 -21.13 11.17 -15.70
C THR A 216 -22.16 12.27 -15.45
N GLY A 217 -21.73 13.52 -15.27
CA GLY A 217 -22.59 14.69 -15.07
C GLY A 217 -23.62 14.87 -16.19
N GLU A 218 -24.83 15.30 -15.79
CA GLU A 218 -25.93 15.59 -16.72
C GLU A 218 -25.75 16.95 -17.40
N SER A 219 -25.10 17.91 -16.72
CA SER A 219 -24.90 19.27 -17.21
C SER A 219 -23.49 19.47 -17.76
N THR A 220 -23.37 20.14 -18.91
CA THR A 220 -22.09 20.66 -19.40
C THR A 220 -21.86 22.03 -18.78
N LEU A 221 -20.66 22.27 -18.25
CA LEU A 221 -20.26 23.50 -17.58
C LEU A 221 -19.17 24.19 -18.38
N TYR A 222 -19.28 25.51 -18.49
CA TYR A 222 -18.30 26.39 -19.10
C TYR A 222 -17.83 27.38 -18.04
N TYR A 223 -16.55 27.36 -17.69
CA TYR A 223 -16.00 28.21 -16.63
C TYR A 223 -14.58 28.67 -16.95
N ASP A 224 -14.24 29.87 -16.49
CA ASP A 224 -12.91 30.45 -16.61
C ASP A 224 -11.89 29.67 -15.75
N ASN A 225 -10.68 29.45 -16.26
CA ASN A 225 -9.61 28.74 -15.56
C ASN A 225 -9.22 29.37 -14.20
N LYS A 226 -9.42 30.68 -14.03
CA LYS A 226 -9.18 31.39 -12.77
C LYS A 226 -10.16 31.01 -11.66
N PHE A 227 -11.27 30.34 -11.99
CA PHE A 227 -12.27 29.92 -11.00
C PHE A 227 -11.65 29.08 -9.88
N SER A 228 -10.72 28.17 -10.21
CA SER A 228 -10.04 27.33 -9.22
C SER A 228 -9.16 28.14 -8.26
N GLU A 229 -8.51 29.20 -8.74
CA GLU A 229 -7.69 30.08 -7.89
C GLU A 229 -8.58 30.92 -6.95
N LEU A 230 -9.68 31.46 -7.47
CA LEU A 230 -10.64 32.23 -6.69
C LEU A 230 -11.35 31.37 -5.64
N LEU A 231 -11.58 30.09 -5.93
CA LEU A 231 -12.19 29.17 -4.98
C LEU A 231 -11.35 29.05 -3.70
N GLU A 232 -10.02 29.14 -3.79
CA GLU A 232 -9.12 29.13 -2.62
C GLU A 232 -9.19 30.41 -1.78
N SER A 233 -9.49 31.56 -2.40
CA SER A 233 -9.59 32.85 -1.71
C SER A 233 -10.88 33.02 -0.88
N GLU A 234 -11.90 32.19 -1.11
CA GLU A 234 -13.25 32.31 -0.53
C GLU A 234 -13.94 33.68 -0.73
N ASP A 235 -13.48 34.47 -1.71
CA ASP A 235 -14.11 35.73 -2.07
C ASP A 235 -15.38 35.50 -2.90
N VAL A 236 -16.53 35.58 -2.23
CA VAL A 236 -17.87 35.36 -2.81
C VAL A 236 -18.15 36.33 -3.95
N GLU A 237 -17.69 37.57 -3.87
CA GLU A 237 -18.01 38.58 -4.89
C GLU A 237 -17.27 38.28 -6.19
N SER A 238 -15.98 37.97 -6.10
CA SER A 238 -15.18 37.49 -7.23
C SER A 238 -15.73 36.18 -7.81
N LEU A 239 -16.15 35.23 -6.97
CA LEU A 239 -16.70 33.93 -7.39
C LEU A 239 -18.05 34.02 -8.11
N LYS A 240 -18.90 34.99 -7.77
CA LYS A 240 -20.16 35.24 -8.51
C LYS A 240 -19.91 35.97 -9.84
N ASN A 241 -18.88 36.83 -9.88
CA ASN A 241 -18.61 37.69 -11.02
C ASN A 241 -17.81 37.01 -12.12
N ILE A 242 -16.99 36.02 -11.78
CA ILE A 242 -16.26 35.21 -12.77
C ILE A 242 -17.23 34.43 -13.65
N TYR A 243 -16.81 34.19 -14.89
CA TYR A 243 -17.61 33.44 -15.86
C TYR A 243 -17.65 31.95 -15.48
N ALA A 244 -18.83 31.50 -15.05
CA ALA A 244 -19.15 30.10 -14.78
C ALA A 244 -20.65 29.90 -15.06
N VAL A 245 -20.98 29.15 -16.12
CA VAL A 245 -22.35 28.94 -16.59
C VAL A 245 -22.57 27.50 -17.02
N ALA A 246 -23.81 27.04 -16.95
CA ALA A 246 -24.24 25.79 -17.58
C ALA A 246 -24.55 26.00 -19.08
N ASP A 247 -24.72 24.89 -19.81
CA ASP A 247 -24.90 24.84 -21.26
C ASP A 247 -26.10 25.65 -21.78
N ASP A 248 -27.17 25.73 -20.99
CA ASP A 248 -28.37 26.51 -21.27
C ASP A 248 -28.11 28.03 -21.29
N MET A 249 -27.12 28.49 -20.53
CA MET A 249 -26.75 29.89 -20.38
C MET A 249 -25.45 30.26 -21.14
N HIS A 250 -24.79 29.28 -21.77
CA HIS A 250 -23.58 29.52 -22.56
C HIS A 250 -23.92 29.92 -24.00
N ASP A 251 -23.60 31.16 -24.38
CA ASP A 251 -23.57 31.58 -25.77
C ASP A 251 -22.11 31.88 -26.21
N PRO A 252 -21.55 31.11 -27.17
CA PRO A 252 -20.22 31.33 -27.70
C PRO A 252 -19.98 32.74 -28.27
N LYS A 253 -21.03 33.43 -28.73
CA LYS A 253 -20.91 34.78 -29.33
C LYS A 253 -20.79 35.88 -28.29
N THR A 254 -21.33 35.67 -27.09
CA THR A 254 -21.33 36.65 -26.00
C THR A 254 -20.36 36.27 -24.87
N CYS A 255 -19.61 35.18 -25.02
CA CYS A 255 -18.61 34.74 -24.05
C CYS A 255 -17.43 35.72 -24.02
N LEU A 256 -17.20 36.33 -22.86
CA LEU A 256 -16.13 37.31 -22.64
C LEU A 256 -14.77 36.65 -22.32
N VAL A 257 -14.74 35.33 -22.15
CA VAL A 257 -13.53 34.57 -21.81
C VAL A 257 -12.87 34.06 -23.10
N PRO A 258 -11.57 34.30 -23.30
CA PRO A 258 -10.84 33.74 -24.44
C PRO A 258 -10.96 32.21 -24.49
N GLN A 259 -11.08 31.63 -25.68
CA GLN A 259 -11.29 30.19 -25.85
C GLN A 259 -10.17 29.33 -25.23
N GLU A 260 -8.95 29.86 -25.12
CA GLU A 260 -7.80 29.21 -24.47
C GLU A 260 -7.89 29.17 -22.94
N GLN A 261 -8.73 30.02 -22.34
CA GLN A 261 -8.93 30.12 -20.88
C GLN A 261 -10.25 29.50 -20.41
N LEU A 262 -11.11 29.11 -21.35
CA LEU A 262 -12.41 28.52 -21.07
C LEU A 262 -12.28 27.00 -20.88
N ASN A 263 -12.58 26.53 -19.67
CA ASN A 263 -12.68 25.11 -19.37
C ASN A 263 -14.09 24.60 -19.64
N VAL A 264 -14.18 23.43 -20.28
CA VAL A 264 -15.43 22.73 -20.54
C VAL A 264 -15.39 21.36 -19.85
N SER A 265 -16.31 21.15 -18.91
CA SER A 265 -16.38 19.91 -18.13
C SER A 265 -17.82 19.48 -17.93
N LYS A 266 -18.03 18.23 -17.51
CA LYS A 266 -19.35 17.75 -17.06
C LYS A 266 -19.51 17.88 -15.56
N GLY A 267 -20.73 18.27 -15.16
CA GLY A 267 -21.10 18.60 -13.78
C GLY A 267 -22.26 17.76 -13.26
N ILE A 268 -22.18 17.42 -11.98
CA ILE A 268 -23.33 16.93 -11.20
C ILE A 268 -23.76 18.05 -10.26
N GLU A 269 -24.98 18.52 -10.43
CA GLU A 269 -25.63 19.47 -9.53
C GLU A 269 -25.87 18.84 -8.15
N ILE A 270 -25.25 19.41 -7.11
CA ILE A 270 -25.32 18.92 -5.72
C ILE A 270 -26.04 19.89 -4.78
N GLY A 271 -26.25 21.13 -5.21
CA GLY A 271 -27.06 22.10 -4.50
C GLY A 271 -27.43 23.28 -5.38
N HIS A 272 -28.44 24.02 -4.97
CA HIS A 272 -28.95 25.19 -5.67
C HIS A 272 -29.35 26.25 -4.65
N ILE A 273 -28.91 27.48 -4.89
CA ILE A 273 -29.32 28.65 -4.13
C ILE A 273 -30.06 29.61 -5.06
N PHE A 274 -31.18 30.13 -4.58
CA PHE A 274 -32.09 30.90 -5.41
C PHE A 274 -32.84 31.95 -4.60
N TYR A 275 -32.81 33.20 -5.06
CA TYR A 275 -33.60 34.30 -4.53
C TYR A 275 -34.89 34.47 -5.35
N PHE A 276 -36.03 34.61 -4.68
CA PHE A 276 -37.33 34.77 -5.34
C PHE A 276 -38.18 35.92 -4.82
N GLY A 277 -37.57 36.88 -4.13
CA GLY A 277 -38.23 38.09 -3.66
C GLY A 277 -39.50 37.78 -2.88
N ASN A 278 -40.62 38.37 -3.29
CA ASN A 278 -41.89 38.24 -2.60
C ASN A 278 -42.87 37.24 -3.25
N LYS A 279 -42.35 36.27 -4.04
CA LYS A 279 -43.16 35.29 -4.78
C LYS A 279 -44.16 34.53 -3.91
N TYR A 280 -43.78 34.16 -2.68
CA TYR A 280 -44.66 33.44 -1.75
C TYR A 280 -45.26 34.37 -0.69
N SER A 281 -44.48 35.32 -0.18
CA SER A 281 -44.94 36.24 0.86
C SER A 281 -46.11 37.12 0.41
N LYS A 282 -46.15 37.55 -0.86
CA LYS A 282 -47.25 38.35 -1.41
C LYS A 282 -48.59 37.58 -1.48
N PRO A 283 -48.69 36.41 -2.15
CA PRO A 283 -49.95 35.67 -2.20
C PRO A 283 -50.38 35.11 -0.83
N MET A 284 -49.43 34.70 0.01
CA MET A 284 -49.71 34.13 1.35
C MET A 284 -49.79 35.18 2.46
N LYS A 285 -49.71 36.47 2.12
CA LYS A 285 -49.83 37.63 3.02
C LYS A 285 -48.83 37.64 4.19
N ALA A 286 -47.59 37.20 3.95
CA ALA A 286 -46.51 37.27 4.92
C ALA A 286 -45.81 38.64 4.85
N SER A 287 -46.18 39.55 5.76
CA SER A 287 -45.67 40.92 5.80
C SER A 287 -45.16 41.32 7.18
N VAL A 288 -44.15 42.18 7.22
CA VAL A 288 -43.63 42.82 8.44
C VAL A 288 -43.81 44.33 8.38
N THR A 289 -43.93 44.95 9.56
CA THR A 289 -43.82 46.40 9.71
C THR A 289 -42.35 46.80 9.55
N SER A 290 -42.03 47.60 8.53
CA SER A 290 -40.68 48.15 8.28
C SER A 290 -40.29 49.20 9.32
N GLN A 291 -39.02 49.62 9.31
CA GLN A 291 -38.54 50.70 10.18
C GLN A 291 -39.31 52.01 10.00
N ASP A 292 -39.84 52.26 8.79
CA ASP A 292 -40.66 53.43 8.46
C ASP A 292 -42.15 53.26 8.83
N GLY A 293 -42.53 52.17 9.50
CA GLY A 293 -43.92 51.88 9.89
C GLY A 293 -44.81 51.37 8.75
N LYS A 294 -44.26 51.05 7.57
CA LYS A 294 -45.02 50.51 6.43
C LYS A 294 -45.04 48.98 6.47
N ASN A 295 -46.18 48.37 6.17
CA ASN A 295 -46.23 46.92 5.97
C ASN A 295 -45.63 46.55 4.61
N VAL A 296 -44.55 45.77 4.64
CA VAL A 296 -43.85 45.27 3.47
C VAL A 296 -43.89 43.74 3.45
N ASN A 297 -44.10 43.16 2.26
CA ASN A 297 -44.01 41.71 2.10
C ASN A 297 -42.54 41.30 2.22
N MET A 298 -42.28 40.22 2.97
CA MET A 298 -40.91 39.74 3.18
C MET A 298 -40.26 39.35 1.85
N HIS A 299 -38.98 39.68 1.68
CA HIS A 299 -38.14 39.13 0.63
C HIS A 299 -37.58 37.78 1.07
N MET A 300 -37.53 36.83 0.15
CA MET A 300 -37.23 35.44 0.48
C MET A 300 -36.25 34.81 -0.52
N GLY A 301 -35.48 33.84 -0.02
CA GLY A 301 -34.64 32.94 -0.80
C GLY A 301 -34.70 31.50 -0.30
N SER A 302 -34.43 30.54 -1.17
CA SER A 302 -34.33 29.11 -0.85
C SER A 302 -32.95 28.56 -1.19
N TYR A 303 -32.49 27.64 -0.36
CA TYR A 303 -31.16 27.07 -0.46
C TYR A 303 -31.24 25.54 -0.26
N GLY A 304 -31.15 24.77 -1.36
CA GLY A 304 -31.25 23.30 -1.38
C GLY A 304 -29.91 22.59 -1.53
N ILE A 305 -29.70 21.50 -0.77
CA ILE A 305 -28.60 20.54 -0.95
C ILE A 305 -29.19 19.13 -0.99
N GLY A 306 -28.90 18.37 -2.04
CA GLY A 306 -29.32 16.98 -2.16
C GLY A 306 -28.44 16.07 -1.30
N VAL A 307 -28.76 15.92 -0.02
CA VAL A 307 -27.97 15.12 0.96
C VAL A 307 -27.78 13.68 0.49
N SER A 308 -28.86 13.05 0.03
CA SER A 308 -28.80 11.69 -0.54
C SER A 308 -28.04 11.62 -1.86
N ARG A 309 -28.18 12.64 -2.73
CA ARG A 309 -27.44 12.77 -4.00
C ARG A 309 -25.93 12.92 -3.74
N LEU A 310 -25.52 13.63 -2.69
CA LEU A 310 -24.12 13.80 -2.31
C LEU A 310 -23.39 12.48 -2.09
N VAL A 311 -24.06 11.44 -1.57
CA VAL A 311 -23.44 10.12 -1.43
C VAL A 311 -22.99 9.57 -2.79
N GLY A 312 -23.84 9.66 -3.80
CA GLY A 312 -23.48 9.22 -5.15
C GLY A 312 -22.44 10.14 -5.79
N ALA A 313 -22.57 11.45 -5.60
CA ALA A 313 -21.66 12.46 -6.11
C ALA A 313 -20.22 12.26 -5.57
N ILE A 314 -20.08 12.00 -4.27
CA ILE A 314 -18.79 11.69 -3.62
C ILE A 314 -18.18 10.41 -4.20
N ILE A 315 -18.98 9.37 -4.46
CA ILE A 315 -18.46 8.14 -5.07
C ILE A 315 -18.01 8.38 -6.53
N GLU A 316 -18.74 9.19 -7.31
CA GLU A 316 -18.30 9.56 -8.66
C GLU A 316 -16.96 10.31 -8.63
N ALA A 317 -16.78 11.21 -7.67
CA ALA A 317 -15.52 11.96 -7.49
C ALA A 317 -14.38 11.10 -6.94
N PHE A 318 -14.67 10.14 -6.05
CA PHE A 318 -13.68 9.38 -5.29
C PHE A 318 -13.91 7.87 -5.38
N HIS A 319 -13.41 7.27 -6.45
CA HIS A 319 -13.38 5.81 -6.62
C HIS A 319 -12.16 5.36 -7.43
N ASP A 320 -11.88 4.06 -7.36
CA ASP A 320 -10.89 3.39 -8.21
C ASP A 320 -11.47 2.08 -8.80
N ASP A 321 -10.61 1.28 -9.45
CA ASP A 321 -11.00 -0.02 -10.02
C ASP A 321 -11.37 -1.07 -8.97
N LYS A 322 -11.01 -0.86 -7.70
CA LYS A 322 -11.24 -1.79 -6.60
C LYS A 322 -12.52 -1.46 -5.84
N GLY A 323 -12.85 -0.18 -5.68
CA GLY A 323 -14.00 0.24 -4.90
C GLY A 323 -14.15 1.75 -4.72
N ILE A 324 -14.87 2.08 -3.66
CA ILE A 324 -15.08 3.47 -3.22
C ILE A 324 -13.81 3.97 -2.53
N VAL A 325 -13.55 5.28 -2.55
CA VAL A 325 -12.48 5.90 -1.74
C VAL A 325 -13.11 7.04 -0.96
N TRP A 326 -13.44 6.84 0.31
CA TRP A 326 -14.13 7.90 1.07
C TRP A 326 -13.16 9.01 1.53
N PRO A 327 -13.53 10.29 1.38
CA PRO A 327 -12.97 11.34 2.22
C PRO A 327 -13.19 11.01 3.70
N GLU A 328 -12.19 11.25 4.54
CA GLU A 328 -12.19 10.73 5.92
C GLU A 328 -13.39 11.18 6.75
N VAL A 329 -13.86 12.41 6.54
CA VAL A 329 -14.98 13.01 7.29
C VAL A 329 -16.35 12.41 6.97
N VAL A 330 -16.52 11.79 5.78
CA VAL A 330 -17.78 11.15 5.38
C VAL A 330 -17.73 9.63 5.50
N ALA A 331 -16.54 9.06 5.69
CA ALA A 331 -16.33 7.62 5.73
C ALA A 331 -17.20 6.96 6.81
N PRO A 332 -17.88 5.82 6.50
CA PRO A 332 -18.78 5.19 7.45
C PRO A 332 -18.03 4.60 8.66
N PHE A 333 -16.76 4.27 8.50
CA PHE A 333 -15.80 3.94 9.54
C PHE A 333 -14.45 4.49 9.10
N ARG A 334 -13.61 4.95 10.03
CA ARG A 334 -12.28 5.47 9.68
C ARG A 334 -11.28 4.35 9.43
N ILE A 335 -11.42 3.24 10.17
CA ILE A 335 -10.47 2.13 10.17
C ILE A 335 -11.16 0.81 9.87
N GLY A 336 -10.68 0.07 8.87
CA GLY A 336 -10.96 -1.33 8.64
C GLY A 336 -9.92 -2.23 9.32
N LEU A 337 -10.28 -2.92 10.39
CA LEU A 337 -9.39 -3.89 11.06
C LEU A 337 -9.60 -5.27 10.45
N ILE A 338 -8.54 -5.87 9.89
CA ILE A 338 -8.58 -7.16 9.20
C ILE A 338 -7.79 -8.19 10.01
N ASN A 339 -8.49 -9.19 10.55
CA ASN A 339 -7.84 -10.35 11.15
C ASN A 339 -7.60 -11.44 10.10
N LEU A 340 -6.33 -11.75 9.82
CA LEU A 340 -5.95 -12.72 8.79
C LEU A 340 -6.08 -14.18 9.24
N GLN A 341 -6.04 -14.49 10.54
CA GLN A 341 -6.00 -15.87 11.06
C GLN A 341 -6.60 -16.00 12.47
N MET A 342 -7.36 -17.07 12.72
CA MET A 342 -7.98 -17.37 14.03
C MET A 342 -6.99 -17.38 15.21
N LYS A 343 -5.73 -17.78 14.98
CA LYS A 343 -4.68 -17.80 16.03
C LYS A 343 -4.22 -16.41 16.49
N VAL A 344 -4.60 -15.34 15.78
CA VAL A 344 -4.17 -13.94 16.04
C VAL A 344 -5.32 -13.09 16.58
N THR A 345 -6.47 -13.72 16.86
CA THR A 345 -7.71 -13.06 17.27
C THR A 345 -7.55 -12.28 18.56
N GLU A 346 -6.75 -12.77 19.52
CA GLU A 346 -6.54 -12.06 20.79
C GLU A 346 -5.84 -10.70 20.59
N ALA A 347 -4.86 -10.63 19.68
CA ALA A 347 -4.17 -9.38 19.37
C ALA A 347 -5.07 -8.41 18.59
N ALA A 348 -5.84 -8.91 17.62
CA ALA A 348 -6.83 -8.12 16.90
C ALA A 348 -7.90 -7.57 17.85
N ASP A 349 -8.36 -8.37 18.82
CA ASP A 349 -9.32 -7.96 19.84
C ASP A 349 -8.75 -6.89 20.79
N LYS A 350 -7.46 -6.99 21.16
CA LYS A 350 -6.77 -5.96 21.96
C LYS A 350 -6.68 -4.64 21.18
N ILE A 351 -6.31 -4.68 19.90
CA ILE A 351 -6.29 -3.49 19.03
C ILE A 351 -7.68 -2.89 18.89
N TYR A 352 -8.70 -3.73 18.65
CA TYR A 352 -10.09 -3.30 18.53
C TYR A 352 -10.62 -2.64 19.81
N LYS A 353 -10.20 -3.10 21.00
CA LYS A 353 -10.55 -2.48 22.29
C LYS A 353 -9.78 -1.19 22.57
N ALA A 354 -8.53 -1.10 22.11
CA ALA A 354 -7.70 0.08 22.30
C ALA A 354 -8.13 1.25 21.40
N LEU A 355 -8.61 0.93 20.19
CA LEU A 355 -9.22 1.89 19.28
C LEU A 355 -10.68 2.14 19.69
N LYS A 356 -11.18 3.37 19.55
CA LYS A 356 -12.59 3.67 19.83
C LYS A 356 -13.48 2.81 18.93
N SER A 357 -14.37 2.01 19.52
CA SER A 357 -15.14 0.96 18.81
C SER A 357 -16.00 1.48 17.66
N ASP A 358 -16.38 2.76 17.70
CA ASP A 358 -17.37 3.34 16.80
C ASP A 358 -16.75 3.83 15.48
N GLU A 359 -15.44 4.03 15.47
CA GLU A 359 -14.64 4.42 14.29
C GLU A 359 -14.06 3.21 13.54
N VAL A 360 -14.12 2.01 14.13
CA VAL A 360 -13.48 0.80 13.59
C VAL A 360 -14.51 -0.23 13.10
N LEU A 361 -14.38 -0.66 11.85
CA LEU A 361 -15.04 -1.85 11.34
C LEU A 361 -14.07 -3.03 11.39
N TYR A 362 -14.34 -3.98 12.28
CA TYR A 362 -13.50 -5.15 12.48
C TYR A 362 -14.02 -6.35 11.69
N ASP A 363 -13.30 -6.77 10.65
CA ASP A 363 -13.53 -8.02 9.94
C ASP A 363 -13.01 -9.24 10.71
N ASP A 364 -13.84 -9.66 11.67
CA ASP A 364 -13.71 -10.89 12.45
C ASP A 364 -14.35 -12.11 11.76
N THR A 365 -14.78 -11.98 10.50
CA THR A 365 -15.47 -13.07 9.79
C THR A 365 -14.51 -14.20 9.41
N GLU A 366 -15.01 -15.43 9.30
CA GLU A 366 -14.24 -16.52 8.71
C GLU A 366 -14.23 -16.39 7.18
N GLY A 367 -13.05 -16.52 6.56
CA GLY A 367 -12.95 -16.41 5.10
C GLY A 367 -11.51 -16.30 4.60
N SER A 368 -11.34 -16.47 3.30
CA SER A 368 -10.03 -16.28 2.67
C SER A 368 -9.57 -14.83 2.77
N VAL A 369 -8.28 -14.63 3.02
CA VAL A 369 -7.63 -13.32 3.09
C VAL A 369 -7.97 -12.41 1.91
N GLY A 370 -7.98 -12.95 0.69
CA GLY A 370 -8.32 -12.18 -0.51
C GLY A 370 -9.75 -11.64 -0.52
N VAL A 371 -10.72 -12.36 0.07
CA VAL A 371 -12.11 -11.89 0.20
C VAL A 371 -12.21 -10.75 1.20
N LYS A 372 -11.45 -10.81 2.31
CA LYS A 372 -11.41 -9.73 3.30
C LYS A 372 -10.83 -8.45 2.71
N PHE A 373 -9.71 -8.56 1.99
CA PHE A 373 -9.11 -7.42 1.28
C PHE A 373 -10.05 -6.86 0.23
N ALA A 374 -10.58 -7.70 -0.67
CA ALA A 374 -11.49 -7.24 -1.71
C ALA A 374 -12.75 -6.57 -1.15
N ARG A 375 -13.25 -7.03 0.01
CA ARG A 375 -14.37 -6.39 0.72
C ARG A 375 -13.98 -5.03 1.26
N MET A 376 -12.86 -4.93 1.96
CA MET A 376 -12.39 -3.67 2.58
C MET A 376 -12.02 -2.63 1.52
N ASP A 377 -11.43 -3.05 0.41
CA ASP A 377 -11.17 -2.20 -0.75
C ASP A 377 -12.48 -1.76 -1.41
N LEU A 378 -13.47 -2.66 -1.57
CA LEU A 378 -14.76 -2.33 -2.17
C LEU A 378 -15.52 -1.25 -1.36
N ILE A 379 -15.53 -1.35 -0.03
CA ILE A 379 -16.25 -0.41 0.84
C ILE A 379 -15.48 0.90 1.07
N GLY A 380 -14.18 0.92 0.83
CA GLY A 380 -13.40 2.16 0.71
C GLY A 380 -13.00 2.85 2.01
N LEU A 381 -12.80 2.12 3.11
CA LEU A 381 -12.42 2.75 4.38
C LEU A 381 -11.02 3.41 4.27
N PRO A 382 -10.82 4.63 4.79
CA PRO A 382 -9.57 5.39 4.61
C PRO A 382 -8.33 4.66 5.10
N TRP A 383 -8.44 3.96 6.23
CA TRP A 383 -7.32 3.24 6.85
C TRP A 383 -7.63 1.76 6.99
N GLN A 384 -6.64 0.90 6.74
CA GLN A 384 -6.73 -0.54 7.00
C GLN A 384 -5.62 -0.99 7.95
N ILE A 385 -5.99 -1.70 9.02
CA ILE A 385 -5.05 -2.33 9.95
C ILE A 385 -5.10 -3.84 9.71
N ILE A 386 -3.96 -4.42 9.34
CA ILE A 386 -3.87 -5.83 8.99
C ILE A 386 -3.14 -6.57 10.10
N VAL A 387 -3.83 -7.52 10.74
CA VAL A 387 -3.28 -8.30 11.84
C VAL A 387 -2.96 -9.71 11.35
N GLY A 388 -1.67 -10.05 11.33
CA GLY A 388 -1.16 -11.35 10.91
C GLY A 388 0.02 -11.83 11.73
N LYS A 389 0.30 -13.14 11.69
CA LYS A 389 1.29 -13.82 12.53
C LYS A 389 2.70 -13.20 12.46
N LYS A 390 3.18 -12.86 11.25
CA LYS A 390 4.50 -12.21 11.06
C LYS A 390 4.63 -10.85 11.74
N ALA A 391 3.53 -10.11 11.89
CA ALA A 391 3.52 -8.77 12.51
C ALA A 391 3.64 -8.82 14.04
N LEU A 392 3.20 -9.91 14.68
CA LEU A 392 3.40 -10.14 16.11
C LEU A 392 4.78 -10.72 16.43
N GLU A 393 5.37 -11.49 15.51
CA GLU A 393 6.75 -11.98 15.63
C GLU A 393 7.79 -10.86 15.37
N SER A 394 7.37 -9.72 14.81
CA SER A 394 8.20 -8.54 14.60
C SER A 394 7.78 -7.40 15.53
N SER A 395 8.10 -7.56 16.82
CA SER A 395 7.76 -6.69 17.96
C SER A 395 8.16 -5.21 17.83
N GLY A 396 8.88 -4.80 16.79
CA GLY A 396 9.35 -3.42 16.59
C GLY A 396 8.36 -2.46 15.92
N VAL A 397 7.41 -2.96 15.11
CA VAL A 397 6.52 -2.07 14.33
C VAL A 397 5.32 -1.62 15.16
N ILE A 398 4.76 -2.51 15.98
CA ILE A 398 3.61 -2.23 16.85
C ILE A 398 3.97 -1.20 17.93
N PHE A 399 5.20 -1.22 18.45
CA PHE A 399 5.64 -0.29 19.50
C PHE A 399 5.80 1.15 18.99
N SER A 400 6.27 1.34 17.74
CA SER A 400 6.44 2.68 17.15
C SER A 400 5.11 3.35 16.80
N LEU A 401 4.16 2.59 16.25
CA LEU A 401 2.84 3.11 15.89
C LEU A 401 1.98 3.38 17.12
N LEU A 402 2.06 2.56 18.17
CA LEU A 402 1.35 2.83 19.43
C LEU A 402 1.81 4.14 20.08
N ILE A 403 3.12 4.41 20.08
CA ILE A 403 3.68 5.65 20.63
C ILE A 403 3.23 6.86 19.79
N SER A 404 3.24 6.75 18.46
CA SER A 404 2.74 7.82 17.58
C SER A 404 1.24 8.05 17.73
N PHE A 405 0.44 6.99 17.93
CA PHE A 405 -1.02 7.10 18.13
C PHE A 405 -1.39 7.65 19.51
N LEU A 406 -0.68 7.25 20.57
CA LEU A 406 -0.83 7.82 21.91
C LEU A 406 -0.46 9.32 21.94
N TRP A 407 0.47 9.76 21.09
CA TRP A 407 0.89 11.16 20.97
C TRP A 407 -0.13 12.07 20.29
N ILE A 408 -0.92 11.54 19.35
CA ILE A 408 -1.92 12.31 18.59
C ILE A 408 -3.21 12.50 19.41
N LEU A 409 -3.51 11.59 20.34
CA LEU A 409 -4.77 11.57 21.09
C LEU A 409 -4.75 12.35 22.42
N THR A 410 -3.61 12.90 22.84
CA THR A 410 -3.51 13.67 24.09
C THR A 410 -3.61 15.17 23.83
N ASN A 411 -4.66 15.81 24.33
CA ASN A 411 -4.82 17.27 24.27
C ASN A 411 -3.74 17.97 25.12
N PHE A 412 -3.02 18.92 24.50
CA PHE A 412 -1.90 19.65 25.11
C PHE A 412 -2.40 20.89 25.87
N VAL A 413 -1.94 21.06 27.11
CA VAL A 413 -2.09 22.30 27.89
C VAL A 413 -0.70 22.91 28.12
N SER A 414 -0.60 24.24 28.05
CA SER A 414 0.64 24.97 28.32
C SER A 414 1.09 24.76 29.77
N GLY A 415 2.30 24.21 29.98
CA GLY A 415 2.84 23.90 31.32
C GLY A 415 3.48 22.51 31.49
N GLY A 416 3.51 21.68 30.45
CA GLY A 416 4.18 20.36 30.47
C GLY A 416 3.23 19.19 30.73
N ILE A 417 3.62 17.99 30.27
CA ILE A 417 2.80 16.76 30.31
C ILE A 417 2.63 16.24 31.75
N PHE A 418 3.53 16.62 32.67
CA PHE A 418 3.51 16.22 34.07
C PHE A 418 4.10 17.34 34.95
N LYS A 419 3.45 17.66 36.08
CA LYS A 419 4.08 18.36 37.21
C LYS A 419 5.15 17.43 37.80
N PHE A 420 6.36 17.43 37.25
CA PHE A 420 7.47 16.74 37.88
C PHE A 420 8.16 17.67 38.86
N ASP A 421 8.28 17.20 40.11
CA ASP A 421 9.21 17.76 41.08
C ASP A 421 10.63 17.57 40.52
N THR A 422 11.45 18.62 40.56
CA THR A 422 12.82 18.66 40.03
C THR A 422 13.78 17.83 40.87
N SER A 423 13.54 16.52 40.97
CA SER A 423 14.45 15.60 41.64
C SER A 423 15.65 15.26 40.75
N LEU A 424 16.82 15.07 41.36
CA LEU A 424 18.07 14.67 40.70
C LEU A 424 17.89 13.38 39.87
N ILE A 425 17.00 12.49 40.29
CA ILE A 425 16.69 11.22 39.61
C ILE A 425 16.00 11.48 38.27
N THR A 426 15.06 12.43 38.23
CA THR A 426 14.38 12.84 36.99
C THR A 426 15.38 13.45 35.99
N PHE A 427 16.32 14.25 36.48
CA PHE A 427 17.39 14.83 35.66
C PHE A 427 18.34 13.76 35.09
N ILE A 428 18.76 12.79 35.91
CA ILE A 428 19.61 11.67 35.48
C ILE A 428 18.89 10.82 34.43
N ALA A 429 17.59 10.55 34.61
CA ALA A 429 16.79 9.80 33.66
C ALA A 429 16.67 10.51 32.29
N VAL A 430 16.49 11.84 32.29
CA VAL A 430 16.47 12.65 31.06
C VAL A 430 17.82 12.63 30.36
N CYS A 431 18.92 12.83 31.10
CA CYS A 431 20.28 12.76 30.56
C CYS A 431 20.58 11.36 29.98
N PHE A 432 20.13 10.29 30.64
CA PHE A 432 20.30 8.92 30.17
C PHE A 432 19.48 8.62 28.92
N ALA A 433 18.25 9.14 28.83
CA ALA A 433 17.42 9.05 27.63
C ALA A 433 18.04 9.81 26.45
N MET A 434 18.61 11.00 26.68
CA MET A 434 19.34 11.76 25.66
C MET A 434 20.62 11.05 25.22
N LEU A 435 21.32 10.37 26.13
CA LEU A 435 22.49 9.54 25.82
C LEU A 435 22.10 8.35 24.93
N ILE A 436 21.05 7.61 25.28
CA ILE A 436 20.53 6.48 24.48
C ILE A 436 20.10 6.96 23.10
N TYR A 437 19.41 8.09 23.02
CA TYR A 437 19.02 8.71 21.75
C TYR A 437 20.26 9.12 20.92
N GLY A 438 21.27 9.70 21.55
CA GLY A 438 22.54 10.04 20.92
C GLY A 438 23.28 8.82 20.36
N ILE A 439 23.32 7.72 21.12
CA ILE A 439 23.89 6.42 20.72
C ILE A 439 23.11 5.85 19.52
N GLY A 440 21.78 5.91 19.55
CA GLY A 440 20.91 5.48 18.44
C GLY A 440 21.11 6.32 17.17
N LYS A 441 21.22 7.65 17.30
CA LYS A 441 21.49 8.57 16.19
C LYS A 441 22.89 8.36 15.58
N ALA A 442 23.88 8.10 16.42
CA ALA A 442 25.25 7.82 16.00
C ALA A 442 25.44 6.40 15.43
N ALA A 443 24.37 5.58 15.47
CA ALA A 443 24.40 4.17 15.06
C ALA A 443 25.52 3.38 15.74
N LEU A 444 25.76 3.66 17.02
CA LEU A 444 26.69 2.90 17.84
C LEU A 444 26.04 1.60 18.31
N MET A 445 26.82 0.53 18.41
CA MET A 445 26.33 -0.76 18.91
C MET A 445 25.79 -0.60 20.35
N PRO A 446 24.60 -1.15 20.68
CA PRO A 446 23.77 -2.04 19.87
C PRO A 446 22.79 -1.34 18.92
N MET A 447 22.46 -0.05 19.08
CA MET A 447 21.35 0.66 18.40
C MET A 447 21.51 0.95 16.89
N HIS A 448 22.36 0.23 16.16
CA HIS A 448 22.67 0.43 14.74
C HIS A 448 21.71 -0.26 13.76
N PHE A 449 20.69 -0.97 14.28
CA PHE A 449 19.82 -1.87 13.51
C PHE A 449 19.02 -1.21 12.37
N TRP A 450 18.81 0.10 12.45
CA TRP A 450 18.04 0.89 11.48
C TRP A 450 18.89 1.38 10.29
N LEU A 451 20.22 1.46 10.46
CA LEU A 451 21.14 2.02 9.47
C LEU A 451 21.14 1.24 8.14
N PRO A 452 21.12 -0.10 8.11
CA PRO A 452 21.08 -0.86 6.86
C PRO A 452 19.81 -0.62 6.03
N LYS A 453 18.69 -0.26 6.68
CA LYS A 453 17.40 0.01 6.02
C LYS A 453 17.29 1.45 5.50
N ALA A 454 18.00 2.40 6.11
CA ALA A 454 18.01 3.80 5.69
C ALA A 454 18.87 4.06 4.43
N MET A 455 19.85 3.20 4.15
CA MET A 455 20.78 3.30 3.00
C MET A 455 20.17 2.89 1.63
N VAL A 456 18.84 2.89 1.51
CA VAL A 456 18.11 2.52 0.28
C VAL A 456 17.94 3.71 -0.68
N ALA A 457 18.25 4.94 -0.24
CA ALA A 457 18.18 6.15 -1.08
C ALA A 457 19.46 6.36 -1.94
N PRO A 458 19.37 7.02 -3.12
CA PRO A 458 20.53 7.40 -3.91
C PRO A 458 21.56 8.17 -3.07
N THR A 459 22.85 7.90 -3.23
CA THR A 459 23.92 8.43 -2.36
C THR A 459 23.90 9.96 -2.15
N PRO A 460 23.62 10.81 -3.17
CA PRO A 460 23.47 12.26 -2.99
C PRO A 460 22.27 12.63 -2.10
N VAL A 461 21.16 11.90 -2.23
CA VAL A 461 19.93 12.07 -1.44
C VAL A 461 20.15 11.57 -0.01
N SER A 462 20.87 10.45 0.17
CA SER A 462 21.28 9.94 1.48
C SER A 462 22.22 10.92 2.20
N ALA A 463 23.16 11.55 1.48
CA ALA A 463 24.05 12.58 2.03
C ALA A 463 23.28 13.81 2.50
N LEU A 464 22.33 14.28 1.69
CA LEU A 464 21.48 15.43 2.01
C LEU A 464 20.51 15.13 3.17
N LEU A 465 19.92 13.93 3.22
CA LEU A 465 19.07 13.46 4.32
C LEU A 465 19.85 13.35 5.64
N HIS A 466 21.09 12.82 5.62
CA HIS A 466 21.90 12.76 6.83
C HIS A 466 22.38 14.15 7.28
N ALA A 467 22.80 15.01 6.36
CA ALA A 467 23.31 16.35 6.68
C ALA A 467 22.21 17.34 7.11
N VAL A 468 21.07 17.31 6.43
CA VAL A 468 19.97 18.27 6.62
C VAL A 468 18.87 17.68 7.50
N ALA A 469 18.38 16.47 7.22
CA ALA A 469 17.23 15.93 7.94
C ALA A 469 17.63 15.36 9.31
N VAL A 470 18.52 14.37 9.40
CA VAL A 470 18.80 13.64 10.66
C VAL A 470 19.55 14.50 11.69
N VAL A 471 20.50 15.33 11.25
CA VAL A 471 21.27 16.17 12.18
C VAL A 471 20.45 17.37 12.66
N LYS A 472 19.77 18.11 11.77
CA LYS A 472 18.97 19.28 12.16
C LYS A 472 17.68 18.89 12.87
N SER A 473 16.99 17.81 12.48
CA SER A 473 15.83 17.32 13.23
C SER A 473 16.23 16.84 14.62
N GLY A 474 17.36 16.16 14.78
CA GLY A 474 17.86 15.78 16.10
C GLY A 474 18.18 16.98 17.00
N VAL A 475 18.81 18.02 16.46
CA VAL A 475 19.07 19.27 17.19
C VAL A 475 17.77 20.01 17.50
N PHE A 476 16.86 20.11 16.54
CA PHE A 476 15.55 20.74 16.71
C PHE A 476 14.71 20.01 17.76
N ILE A 477 14.69 18.68 17.76
CA ILE A 477 13.99 17.86 18.77
C ILE A 477 14.62 18.06 20.14
N ILE A 478 15.95 18.10 20.26
CA ILE A 478 16.63 18.38 21.54
C ILE A 478 16.27 19.78 22.04
N ILE A 479 16.35 20.81 21.18
CA ILE A 479 15.96 22.18 21.52
C ILE A 479 14.49 22.25 21.92
N LYS A 480 13.60 21.58 21.19
CA LYS A 480 12.17 21.50 21.54
C LYS A 480 11.98 20.80 22.88
N VAL A 481 12.53 19.61 23.08
CA VAL A 481 12.39 18.86 24.34
C VAL A 481 12.89 19.70 25.51
N ILE A 482 14.04 20.36 25.38
CA ILE A 482 14.58 21.24 26.41
C ILE A 482 13.65 22.45 26.65
N LEU A 483 13.21 23.13 25.60
CA LEU A 483 12.28 24.27 25.71
C LEU A 483 10.94 23.87 26.34
N TYR A 484 10.44 22.67 26.04
CA TYR A 484 9.16 22.15 26.54
C TYR A 484 9.26 21.58 27.96
N THR A 485 10.41 21.01 28.34
CA THR A 485 10.63 20.45 29.68
C THR A 485 10.99 21.52 30.70
N PHE A 486 11.78 22.53 30.30
CA PHE A 486 12.29 23.53 31.24
C PHE A 486 11.60 24.90 31.13
N GLY A 487 10.91 25.19 30.03
CA GLY A 487 10.30 26.50 29.76
C GLY A 487 11.34 27.54 29.30
N ILE A 488 10.88 28.58 28.59
CA ILE A 488 11.75 29.62 28.00
C ILE A 488 12.58 30.35 29.08
N ASP A 489 11.99 30.63 30.24
CA ASP A 489 12.62 31.41 31.30
C ASP A 489 13.75 30.64 32.01
N ASN A 490 13.60 29.33 32.23
CA ASN A 490 14.70 28.51 32.76
C ASN A 490 15.73 28.17 31.69
N MET A 491 15.35 28.16 30.40
CA MET A 491 16.31 28.04 29.30
C MET A 491 17.21 29.27 29.25
N GLN A 492 16.69 30.49 29.45
CA GLN A 492 17.52 31.68 29.56
C GLN A 492 18.51 31.59 30.74
N ARG A 493 18.07 31.14 31.92
CA ARG A 493 18.97 30.91 33.06
C ARG A 493 19.96 29.77 32.82
N PHE A 494 19.55 28.68 32.19
CA PHE A 494 20.39 27.53 31.83
C PHE A 494 21.42 27.88 30.75
N VAL A 495 21.04 28.69 29.76
CA VAL A 495 21.93 29.23 28.71
C VAL A 495 22.91 30.25 29.31
N GLN A 496 22.46 31.06 30.28
CA GLN A 496 23.34 31.99 31.00
C GLN A 496 24.29 31.28 31.99
N GLN A 497 23.93 30.13 32.55
CA GLN A 497 24.70 29.48 33.63
C GLN A 497 25.45 28.20 33.25
N ASN A 498 25.04 27.43 32.23
CA ASN A 498 25.49 26.04 32.08
C ASN A 498 25.78 25.54 30.66
N TRP A 499 25.66 26.36 29.61
CA TRP A 499 26.34 25.98 28.36
C TRP A 499 27.80 26.37 28.49
N PHE A 500 28.65 25.34 28.62
CA PHE A 500 30.09 25.37 28.38
C PHE A 500 30.59 26.71 27.85
N ALA A 501 30.95 27.59 28.80
CA ALA A 501 32.07 28.50 28.63
C ALA A 501 32.01 29.53 27.49
N GLY A 502 31.57 30.76 27.79
CA GLY A 502 32.27 31.95 27.29
C GLY A 502 31.73 32.64 26.04
N GLY A 503 30.83 33.61 26.24
CA GLY A 503 30.65 34.78 25.39
C GLY A 503 30.49 34.56 23.88
N GLU A 504 30.63 35.66 23.12
CA GLU A 504 30.49 35.68 21.66
C GLU A 504 31.46 34.72 20.93
N LEU A 505 32.60 34.41 21.55
CA LEU A 505 33.64 33.54 21.01
C LEU A 505 33.14 32.09 20.85
N SER A 506 32.42 31.53 21.83
CA SER A 506 31.93 30.15 21.77
C SER A 506 30.86 29.93 20.71
N MET A 507 30.05 30.95 20.44
CA MET A 507 29.07 30.90 19.35
C MET A 507 29.77 30.88 17.99
N ARG A 508 30.78 31.74 17.78
CA ARG A 508 31.58 31.77 16.54
C ARG A 508 32.31 30.44 16.32
N VAL A 509 32.86 29.86 17.39
CA VAL A 509 33.57 28.58 17.35
C VAL A 509 32.63 27.40 17.07
N ALA A 510 31.43 27.37 17.65
CA ALA A 510 30.44 26.33 17.39
C ALA A 510 29.95 26.35 15.93
N ILE A 511 29.73 27.55 15.37
CA ILE A 511 29.37 27.71 13.95
C ILE A 511 30.51 27.22 13.06
N PHE A 512 31.76 27.62 13.37
CA PHE A 512 32.94 27.16 12.62
C PHE A 512 33.06 25.63 12.63
N GLN A 513 32.94 24.99 13.79
CA GLN A 513 32.98 23.53 13.91
C GLN A 513 31.85 22.85 13.13
N LEU A 514 30.64 23.41 13.15
CA LEU A 514 29.49 22.88 12.41
C LEU A 514 29.72 22.92 10.89
N VAL A 515 30.26 24.03 10.39
CA VAL A 515 30.61 24.20 8.97
C VAL A 515 31.69 23.20 8.56
N CYS A 516 32.82 23.14 9.28
CA CYS A 516 33.90 22.22 8.97
C CYS A 516 33.45 20.75 8.97
N HIS A 517 32.60 20.36 9.92
CA HIS A 517 32.07 19.00 10.03
C HIS A 517 31.07 18.67 8.91
N ALA A 518 30.29 19.65 8.43
CA ALA A 518 29.41 19.47 7.29
C ALA A 518 30.20 19.22 5.99
N PHE A 519 31.21 20.05 5.71
CA PHE A 519 32.06 19.88 4.52
C PHE A 519 32.80 18.55 4.50
N ALA A 520 33.33 18.10 5.65
CA ALA A 520 34.01 16.81 5.75
C ALA A 520 33.07 15.63 5.44
N LYS A 521 31.84 15.64 5.98
CA LYS A 521 30.83 14.60 5.67
C LYS A 521 30.38 14.61 4.22
N ILE A 522 30.10 15.79 3.66
CA ILE A 522 29.70 15.93 2.25
C ILE A 522 30.78 15.30 1.36
N THR A 523 32.05 15.63 1.61
CA THR A 523 33.20 15.07 0.88
C THR A 523 33.22 13.54 0.93
N LEU A 524 33.09 12.95 2.12
CA LEU A 524 33.11 11.49 2.29
C LEU A 524 31.96 10.78 1.56
N PHE A 525 30.73 11.30 1.64
CA PHE A 525 29.59 10.71 0.94
C PHE A 525 29.68 10.88 -0.58
N PHE A 526 30.19 12.01 -1.06
CA PHE A 526 30.37 12.25 -2.49
C PHE A 526 31.39 11.28 -3.09
N ILE A 527 32.47 10.99 -2.36
CA ILE A 527 33.49 10.03 -2.78
C ILE A 527 32.96 8.60 -2.72
N ALA A 528 32.19 8.24 -1.70
CA ALA A 528 31.50 6.94 -1.68
C ALA A 528 30.58 6.77 -2.91
N GLY A 529 29.86 7.82 -3.29
CA GLY A 529 29.07 7.85 -4.52
C GLY A 529 29.93 7.71 -5.79
N ALA A 530 31.04 8.43 -5.86
CA ALA A 530 31.98 8.35 -6.99
C ALA A 530 32.60 6.95 -7.14
N ILE A 531 32.95 6.30 -6.03
CA ILE A 531 33.45 4.93 -5.99
C ILE A 531 32.38 3.97 -6.54
N ILE A 532 31.16 4.01 -5.99
CA ILE A 532 30.06 3.14 -6.43
C ILE A 532 29.73 3.36 -7.92
N THR A 533 29.77 4.60 -8.39
CA THR A 533 29.47 4.92 -9.80
C THR A 533 30.57 4.40 -10.73
N LYS A 534 31.84 4.44 -10.30
CA LYS A 534 32.98 3.99 -11.11
C LYS A 534 33.18 2.47 -11.07
N THR A 535 32.96 1.84 -9.92
CA THR A 535 33.25 0.41 -9.73
C THR A 535 32.01 -0.49 -9.76
N GLY A 536 30.81 0.06 -9.56
CA GLY A 536 29.59 -0.72 -9.34
C GLY A 536 29.56 -1.47 -7.99
N GLU A 537 30.63 -1.38 -7.21
CA GLU A 537 30.83 -2.17 -5.99
C GLU A 537 30.47 -1.36 -4.73
N LYS A 538 29.80 -2.01 -3.78
CA LYS A 538 29.33 -1.40 -2.52
C LYS A 538 30.06 -1.90 -1.27
N TYR A 539 30.96 -2.87 -1.43
CA TYR A 539 31.65 -3.53 -0.32
C TYR A 539 33.14 -3.19 -0.29
N ILE A 540 33.66 -2.87 0.91
CA ILE A 540 35.03 -2.37 1.12
C ILE A 540 36.11 -3.41 0.74
N ASP A 541 35.83 -4.69 0.95
CA ASP A 541 36.73 -5.80 0.62
C ASP A 541 36.95 -5.96 -0.90
N LYS A 542 36.00 -5.50 -1.72
CA LYS A 542 36.05 -5.57 -3.18
C LYS A 542 36.66 -4.36 -3.88
N ILE A 543 36.91 -3.27 -3.14
CA ILE A 543 37.51 -2.03 -3.66
C ILE A 543 39.00 -1.90 -3.28
N HIS A 544 39.69 -3.03 -3.09
CA HIS A 544 41.11 -3.03 -2.72
C HIS A 544 41.96 -2.34 -3.80
N GLY A 545 42.91 -1.50 -3.38
CA GLY A 545 43.80 -0.79 -4.31
C GLY A 545 43.14 0.28 -5.19
N ILE A 546 41.89 0.67 -4.93
CA ILE A 546 41.16 1.70 -5.69
C ILE A 546 41.88 3.06 -5.69
N GLY A 547 42.73 3.34 -4.70
CA GLY A 547 43.59 4.52 -4.64
C GLY A 547 44.50 4.71 -5.85
N ARG A 548 44.85 3.64 -6.59
CA ARG A 548 45.60 3.75 -7.85
C ARG A 548 44.74 4.22 -9.02
N SER A 549 43.48 3.84 -9.03
CA SER A 549 42.52 4.13 -10.11
C SER A 549 41.76 5.46 -9.90
N MET A 550 41.70 5.94 -8.65
CA MET A 550 41.02 7.18 -8.25
C MET A 550 41.87 7.95 -7.22
N PRO A 551 43.12 8.34 -7.55
CA PRO A 551 44.03 8.94 -6.59
C PRO A 551 43.47 10.24 -6.00
N ILE A 552 42.91 11.12 -6.83
CA ILE A 552 42.34 12.40 -6.38
C ILE A 552 41.16 12.18 -5.41
N SER A 553 40.23 11.28 -5.75
CA SER A 553 39.08 10.99 -4.90
C SER A 553 39.51 10.34 -3.58
N MET A 554 40.51 9.46 -3.61
CA MET A 554 41.01 8.84 -2.39
C MET A 554 41.83 9.79 -1.52
N THR A 555 42.56 10.75 -2.12
CA THR A 555 43.20 11.84 -1.39
C THR A 555 42.16 12.74 -0.74
N ALA A 556 41.10 13.12 -1.45
CA ALA A 556 39.98 13.87 -0.87
C ALA A 556 39.27 13.10 0.27
N PHE A 557 39.19 11.77 0.15
CA PHE A 557 38.62 10.91 1.19
C PHE A 557 39.51 10.90 2.43
N ALA A 558 40.82 10.78 2.24
CA ALA A 558 41.79 10.87 3.33
C ALA A 558 41.71 12.23 4.03
N ILE A 559 41.66 13.34 3.28
CA ILE A 559 41.51 14.69 3.85
C ILE A 559 40.18 14.83 4.62
N GLY A 560 39.07 14.37 4.04
CA GLY A 560 37.76 14.39 4.69
C GLY A 560 37.71 13.52 5.95
N ALA A 561 38.34 12.35 5.94
CA ALA A 561 38.43 11.44 7.08
C ALA A 561 39.30 12.03 8.19
N LEU A 562 40.50 12.54 7.86
CA LEU A 562 41.38 13.24 8.80
C LEU A 562 40.70 14.48 9.40
N SER A 563 39.91 15.19 8.60
CA SER A 563 39.05 16.27 9.04
C SER A 563 37.77 15.82 9.75
N MET A 564 37.41 14.54 9.83
CA MET A 564 36.36 14.08 10.76
C MET A 564 36.96 13.67 12.10
N ILE A 565 38.14 13.07 12.04
CA ILE A 565 38.95 12.69 13.21
C ILE A 565 39.35 13.96 13.98
N GLY A 566 39.72 15.03 13.26
CA GLY A 566 40.22 16.27 13.85
C GLY A 566 41.69 16.15 14.21
N VAL A 567 42.51 15.67 13.27
CA VAL A 567 43.98 15.63 13.37
C VAL A 567 44.57 16.95 12.85
N PRO A 568 45.57 17.56 13.49
CA PRO A 568 46.27 18.71 12.93
C PRO A 568 46.90 18.37 11.55
N PRO A 569 46.80 19.24 10.52
CA PRO A 569 46.26 20.61 10.51
C PRO A 569 44.79 20.73 10.05
N ALA A 570 43.97 19.66 10.14
CA ALA A 570 42.65 19.62 9.54
C ALA A 570 41.65 20.64 10.15
N PRO A 571 40.69 21.18 9.39
CA PRO A 571 39.79 22.25 9.84
C PRO A 571 39.00 21.94 11.14
N THR A 572 38.54 20.71 11.33
CA THR A 572 37.80 20.34 12.57
C THR A 572 38.72 20.12 13.78
N PHE A 573 40.03 19.97 13.59
CA PHE A 573 40.97 20.01 14.72
C PHE A 573 40.92 21.39 15.36
N TRP A 574 41.02 22.45 14.54
CA TRP A 574 40.97 23.83 15.00
C TRP A 574 39.64 24.16 15.67
N GLY A 575 38.51 23.70 15.12
CA GLY A 575 37.22 23.90 15.78
C GLY A 575 37.14 23.20 17.15
N LYS A 576 37.61 21.95 17.26
CA LYS A 576 37.67 21.24 18.56
C LYS A 576 38.65 21.88 19.54
N PHE A 577 39.80 22.35 19.06
CA PHE A 577 40.82 23.03 19.87
C PHE A 577 40.31 24.37 20.40
N LEU A 578 39.61 25.15 19.57
CA LEU A 578 38.99 26.41 19.99
C LEU A 578 37.84 26.18 20.98
N ILE A 579 37.05 25.09 20.83
CA ILE A 579 36.05 24.69 21.85
C ILE A 579 36.76 24.37 23.16
N PHE A 580 37.85 23.60 23.11
CA PHE A 580 38.63 23.27 24.29
C PHE A 580 39.20 24.52 24.97
N GLN A 581 39.77 25.45 24.20
CA GLN A 581 40.29 26.72 24.70
C GLN A 581 39.18 27.58 25.32
N ALA A 582 38.00 27.64 24.70
CA ALA A 582 36.85 28.35 25.26
C ALA A 582 36.43 27.74 26.61
N VAL A 583 36.30 26.40 26.67
CA VAL A 583 35.97 25.64 27.89
C VAL A 583 37.01 25.80 29.00
N PHE A 584 38.29 25.82 28.63
CA PHE A 584 39.38 26.08 29.56
C PHE A 584 39.31 27.51 30.12
N ASN A 585 39.07 28.50 29.26
CA ASN A 585 39.02 29.91 29.64
C ASN A 585 37.81 30.27 30.52
N SER A 586 36.76 29.46 30.59
CA SER A 586 35.65 29.70 31.53
C SER A 586 35.85 29.10 32.91
N GLY A 587 36.99 28.46 33.19
CA GLY A 587 37.28 27.87 34.49
C GLY A 587 36.46 26.63 34.85
N ASN A 588 35.77 25.98 33.89
CA ASN A 588 35.00 24.77 34.16
C ASN A 588 35.89 23.52 33.95
N TYR A 589 36.67 23.18 34.96
CA TYR A 589 37.66 22.08 34.89
C TYR A 589 37.04 20.69 34.65
N LEU A 590 35.81 20.47 35.12
CA LEU A 590 35.08 19.21 34.91
C LEU A 590 34.70 19.03 33.43
N ALA A 591 34.31 20.12 32.78
CA ALA A 591 34.10 20.17 31.34
C ALA A 591 35.40 19.96 30.55
N VAL A 592 36.51 20.55 30.99
CA VAL A 592 37.84 20.36 30.39
C VAL A 592 38.25 18.87 30.45
N GLU A 593 38.02 18.20 31.57
CA GLU A 593 38.37 16.78 31.77
C GLU A 593 37.53 15.86 30.87
N VAL A 594 36.21 16.10 30.77
CA VAL A 594 35.32 15.35 29.88
C VAL A 594 35.71 15.54 28.41
N TYR A 595 36.03 16.76 27.99
CA TYR A 595 36.47 17.04 26.62
C TYR A 595 37.82 16.40 26.30
N SER A 596 38.78 16.47 27.22
CA SER A 596 40.12 15.85 27.08
C SER A 596 40.02 14.33 26.98
N SER A 597 39.23 13.71 27.86
CA SER A 597 39.01 12.26 27.86
C SER A 597 38.31 11.80 26.58
N SER A 598 37.32 12.56 26.10
CA SER A 598 36.64 12.27 24.83
C SER A 598 37.58 12.39 23.63
N PHE A 599 38.50 13.37 23.64
CA PHE A 599 39.48 13.54 22.58
C PHE A 599 40.48 12.39 22.54
N LEU A 600 41.04 12.01 23.70
CA LEU A 600 41.99 10.90 23.81
C LEU A 600 41.37 9.56 23.43
N LEU A 601 40.12 9.29 23.85
CA LEU A 601 39.39 8.08 23.47
C LEU A 601 39.12 7.99 21.97
N LYS A 602 38.79 9.13 21.32
CA LYS A 602 38.58 9.16 19.86
C LYS A 602 39.90 8.98 19.10
N LEU A 603 40.99 9.55 19.62
CA LEU A 603 42.31 9.39 19.03
C LEU A 603 42.80 7.93 19.14
N SER A 604 42.58 7.28 20.29
CA SER A 604 42.97 5.88 20.50
C SER A 604 42.16 4.91 19.65
N LEU A 605 40.83 5.06 19.58
CA LEU A 605 39.96 4.28 18.68
C LEU A 605 40.35 4.48 17.20
N CYS A 606 40.75 5.69 16.82
CA CYS A 606 41.20 5.98 15.46
C CYS A 606 42.51 5.26 15.09
N ILE A 607 43.49 5.24 15.99
CA ILE A 607 44.76 4.52 15.77
C ILE A 607 44.49 3.01 15.63
N ALA A 608 43.53 2.49 16.40
CA ALA A 608 43.12 1.09 16.35
C ALA A 608 42.35 0.71 15.06
N GLU A 609 41.42 1.55 14.58
CA GLU A 609 40.52 1.20 13.45
C GLU A 609 41.03 1.60 12.06
N ASN A 610 41.85 2.66 11.95
CA ASN A 610 42.27 3.20 10.63
C ASN A 610 43.63 2.70 10.13
N SER A 611 44.45 2.10 10.99
CA SER A 611 45.72 1.49 10.57
C SER A 611 45.51 0.32 9.59
N SER A 612 44.40 -0.40 9.70
CA SER A 612 44.01 -1.48 8.79
C SER A 612 43.25 -0.97 7.56
N SER A 613 42.28 -0.06 7.76
CA SER A 613 41.34 0.40 6.73
C SER A 613 41.97 1.31 5.67
N VAL A 614 42.81 2.26 6.08
CA VAL A 614 43.49 3.19 5.16
C VAL A 614 44.55 2.44 4.34
N TRP A 615 45.26 1.50 4.95
CA TRP A 615 46.29 0.71 4.25
C TRP A 615 45.70 -0.28 3.23
N PHE A 616 44.52 -0.84 3.50
CA PHE A 616 43.81 -1.76 2.59
C PHE A 616 43.37 -1.10 1.28
N VAL A 617 43.05 0.21 1.34
CA VAL A 617 42.53 0.96 0.19
C VAL A 617 43.64 1.43 -0.76
N TYR A 618 44.87 1.61 -0.26
CA TYR A 618 46.01 2.12 -1.04
C TYR A 618 46.98 1.03 -1.54
N PHE A 619 47.11 -0.13 -0.86
CA PHE A 619 48.14 -1.13 -1.18
C PHE A 619 47.58 -2.52 -1.53
N THR A 620 48.11 -3.15 -2.58
CA THR A 620 47.68 -4.47 -3.09
C THR A 620 48.26 -5.69 -2.35
N LYS A 621 49.23 -5.51 -1.45
CA LYS A 621 50.03 -6.61 -0.86
C LYS A 621 50.12 -6.57 0.68
N PHE A 622 49.03 -6.29 1.39
CA PHE A 622 49.05 -6.31 2.86
C PHE A 622 49.12 -7.74 3.46
N LYS A 623 48.88 -8.79 2.65
CA LYS A 623 48.81 -10.18 3.11
C LYS A 623 50.15 -10.74 3.62
N SER A 624 51.32 -10.27 3.14
CA SER A 624 52.62 -10.82 3.58
C SER A 624 53.19 -10.17 4.84
N PHE A 625 52.73 -9.00 5.24
CA PHE A 625 53.21 -8.31 6.44
C PHE A 625 52.51 -8.83 7.71
N LEU A 626 51.24 -9.25 7.60
CA LEU A 626 50.46 -9.81 8.72
C LEU A 626 50.71 -11.31 8.97
N THR A 627 51.18 -12.07 7.96
CA THR A 627 51.44 -13.52 8.10
C THR A 627 52.61 -13.87 9.02
N GLY A 628 53.35 -12.87 9.53
CA GLY A 628 54.45 -13.07 10.48
C GLY A 628 54.02 -13.22 11.95
N ASN A 629 52.76 -12.95 12.30
CA ASN A 629 52.28 -13.04 13.69
C ASN A 629 50.99 -13.86 13.77
N ASN A 630 51.12 -15.11 14.24
CA ASN A 630 50.06 -16.12 14.33
C ASN A 630 48.82 -15.71 15.15
N ARG A 631 48.85 -14.61 15.91
CA ARG A 631 47.71 -14.17 16.74
C ARG A 631 46.60 -13.44 15.97
N MET A 632 46.83 -13.02 14.72
CA MET A 632 45.85 -12.20 13.98
C MET A 632 45.06 -12.99 12.93
N ASN A 633 45.51 -14.20 12.56
CA ASN A 633 44.71 -15.13 11.75
C ASN A 633 43.46 -15.61 12.50
N ASP A 634 43.50 -15.69 13.83
CA ASP A 634 42.35 -16.05 14.65
C ASP A 634 41.24 -14.98 14.54
N TYR A 635 41.59 -13.70 14.52
CA TYR A 635 40.63 -12.59 14.38
C TYR A 635 39.97 -12.53 13.00
N ILE A 636 40.70 -12.86 11.94
CA ILE A 636 40.15 -12.88 10.56
C ILE A 636 39.25 -14.11 10.36
N THR A 637 39.55 -15.22 11.03
CA THR A 637 38.69 -16.43 11.03
C THR A 637 37.41 -16.18 11.85
N LEU A 638 37.49 -15.39 12.92
CA LEU A 638 36.36 -14.98 13.76
C LEU A 638 35.30 -14.13 13.02
N PHE A 639 35.69 -13.31 12.04
CA PHE A 639 34.74 -12.49 11.27
C PHE A 639 33.99 -13.25 10.18
N ARG A 640 34.48 -14.42 9.76
CA ARG A 640 33.89 -15.20 8.65
C ARG A 640 32.77 -16.15 9.08
N ASN A 641 32.75 -16.61 10.33
CA ASN A 641 31.70 -17.51 10.83
C ASN A 641 30.61 -16.71 11.56
N LYS A 642 29.40 -16.73 11.00
CA LYS A 642 28.19 -16.06 11.54
C LYS A 642 27.63 -16.76 12.81
N ASP A 643 28.46 -17.00 13.82
CA ASP A 643 28.01 -17.60 15.08
C ASP A 643 27.92 -16.55 16.20
N CYS A 644 26.71 -16.01 16.40
CA CYS A 644 26.40 -15.12 17.53
C CYS A 644 26.60 -15.79 18.91
N LYS A 645 26.77 -17.12 18.97
CA LYS A 645 27.04 -17.88 20.21
C LYS A 645 28.40 -17.54 20.83
N TYR A 646 29.44 -17.35 20.02
CA TYR A 646 30.79 -17.09 20.52
C TYR A 646 30.94 -15.66 21.08
N TYR A 647 30.21 -14.70 20.49
CA TYR A 647 30.12 -13.32 20.98
C TYR A 647 29.47 -13.22 22.37
N PHE A 648 28.46 -14.07 22.65
CA PHE A 648 27.78 -14.09 23.96
C PHE A 648 28.65 -14.75 25.03
N GLN A 649 29.33 -15.87 24.69
CA GLN A 649 30.23 -16.57 25.62
C GLN A 649 31.43 -15.70 26.03
N HIS A 650 32.09 -15.05 25.06
CA HIS A 650 33.25 -14.18 25.33
C HIS A 650 32.87 -12.86 26.02
N PHE A 651 31.63 -12.39 25.85
CA PHE A 651 31.08 -11.28 26.63
C PHE A 651 30.76 -11.70 28.07
N CYS A 652 30.24 -12.91 28.29
CA CYS A 652 30.02 -13.49 29.63
C CYS A 652 31.34 -13.76 30.38
N ASP A 653 32.38 -14.25 29.71
CA ASP A 653 33.68 -14.51 30.35
C ASP A 653 34.39 -13.21 30.76
N ASN A 654 34.24 -12.13 29.98
CA ASN A 654 34.71 -10.79 30.37
C ASN A 654 33.78 -10.10 31.39
N TYR A 655 32.54 -10.56 31.56
CA TYR A 655 31.60 -10.06 32.57
C TYR A 655 32.04 -10.43 33.99
N ASN A 656 32.71 -11.58 34.19
CA ASN A 656 33.29 -11.96 35.49
C ASN A 656 34.40 -11.00 35.96
N ASN A 657 35.12 -10.35 35.05
CA ASN A 657 36.07 -9.29 35.39
C ASN A 657 35.37 -7.95 35.69
N PHE A 658 34.19 -7.73 35.12
CA PHE A 658 33.35 -6.57 35.41
C PHE A 658 32.65 -6.69 36.77
N GLU A 659 32.24 -7.91 37.18
CA GLU A 659 31.74 -8.19 38.54
C GLU A 659 32.76 -7.87 39.63
N ASN A 660 34.04 -8.19 39.43
CA ASN A 660 35.09 -7.84 40.40
C ASN A 660 35.33 -6.31 40.48
N ALA A 661 35.27 -5.61 39.34
CA ALA A 661 35.38 -4.15 39.30
C ALA A 661 34.14 -3.46 39.93
N LEU A 662 32.93 -4.00 39.69
CA LEU A 662 31.68 -3.52 40.30
C LEU A 662 31.56 -3.89 41.76
N ALA A 663 32.02 -5.06 42.22
CA ALA A 663 32.04 -5.41 43.64
C ALA A 663 32.94 -4.45 44.44
N THR A 664 34.04 -4.01 43.83
CA THR A 664 34.94 -3.00 44.41
C THR A 664 34.31 -1.60 44.45
N ALA A 665 33.49 -1.26 43.45
CA ALA A 665 32.76 0.02 43.39
C ALA A 665 31.46 0.04 44.25
N CYS A 666 30.75 -1.09 44.36
CA CYS A 666 29.47 -1.24 45.07
C CYS A 666 29.62 -1.34 46.59
N ASN A 667 30.80 -1.66 47.12
CA ASN A 667 31.06 -1.59 48.56
C ASN A 667 31.00 -0.15 49.13
N LYS A 668 30.86 0.88 48.29
CA LYS A 668 30.79 2.29 48.72
C LYS A 668 29.38 2.92 48.72
N ILE A 669 28.30 2.23 48.32
CA ILE A 669 26.96 2.84 48.24
C ILE A 669 25.85 1.91 48.78
N VAL A 670 25.31 2.30 49.95
CA VAL A 670 24.03 1.99 50.63
C VAL A 670 23.42 0.57 50.49
N PRO A 671 23.28 -0.20 51.60
CA PRO A 671 22.78 -1.60 51.63
C PRO A 671 21.35 -1.86 51.11
N SER A 672 20.51 -0.84 50.95
CA SER A 672 19.07 -0.98 50.70
C SER A 672 18.71 -1.48 49.28
N LEU A 673 19.63 -1.40 48.31
CA LEU A 673 19.39 -1.75 46.90
C LEU A 673 19.62 -3.24 46.57
N LYS A 674 20.29 -3.98 47.46
CA LYS A 674 20.70 -5.38 47.23
C LYS A 674 19.51 -6.35 47.25
N THR A 675 18.47 -6.04 48.03
CA THR A 675 17.35 -6.95 48.29
C THR A 675 16.31 -6.96 47.15
N LEU A 676 16.22 -5.88 46.36
CA LEU A 676 15.20 -5.73 45.32
C LEU A 676 15.56 -6.46 44.00
N ILE A 677 16.86 -6.60 43.71
CA ILE A 677 17.36 -7.09 42.41
C ILE A 677 17.45 -8.64 42.39
N LEU A 678 17.74 -9.27 43.53
CA LEU A 678 17.98 -10.72 43.61
C LEU A 678 16.71 -11.60 43.50
N SER A 679 15.51 -11.04 43.69
CA SER A 679 14.26 -11.81 43.63
C SER A 679 13.70 -11.98 42.20
N SER A 680 14.07 -11.11 41.26
CA SER A 680 13.42 -11.03 39.94
C SER A 680 14.08 -11.90 38.85
N VAL A 681 15.30 -12.41 39.09
CA VAL A 681 16.12 -13.05 38.05
C VAL A 681 16.01 -14.59 38.04
N LYS A 682 15.44 -15.20 39.08
CA LYS A 682 15.44 -16.67 39.26
C LYS A 682 14.35 -17.45 38.50
N SER A 683 13.45 -16.82 37.75
CA SER A 683 12.23 -17.48 37.23
C SER A 683 12.19 -17.78 35.72
N ILE A 684 13.26 -17.56 34.94
CA ILE A 684 13.16 -17.56 33.45
C ILE A 684 13.94 -18.68 32.73
N ILE A 685 14.68 -19.56 33.42
CA ILE A 685 15.46 -20.61 32.72
C ILE A 685 15.13 -21.97 33.31
N VAL A 686 14.44 -22.83 32.55
CA VAL A 686 14.61 -24.30 32.49
C VAL A 686 13.80 -24.91 31.32
N ASP A 687 14.45 -25.85 30.62
CA ASP A 687 13.96 -26.96 29.76
C ASP A 687 13.89 -26.87 28.20
N SER A 688 14.99 -27.37 27.62
CA SER A 688 15.07 -28.62 26.81
C SER A 688 15.25 -28.53 25.28
N ILE A 689 16.36 -29.16 24.84
CA ILE A 689 16.83 -29.45 23.47
C ILE A 689 16.38 -30.89 23.12
N PRO A 690 16.28 -31.27 21.83
CA PRO A 690 17.13 -32.38 21.37
C PRO A 690 17.82 -32.16 20.01
N GLU A 691 19.06 -32.65 19.95
CA GLU A 691 19.97 -32.74 18.80
C GLU A 691 19.53 -33.77 17.75
N THR A 692 19.98 -33.63 16.50
CA THR A 692 20.31 -34.78 15.62
C THR A 692 21.29 -34.36 14.50
N THR A 693 22.50 -34.89 14.63
CA THR A 693 23.39 -35.56 13.65
C THR A 693 23.66 -35.00 12.24
N SER A 694 24.95 -35.08 11.91
CA SER A 694 25.72 -34.63 10.74
C SER A 694 25.60 -35.52 9.48
N SER A 695 25.82 -34.92 8.30
CA SER A 695 26.61 -35.58 7.23
C SER A 695 27.10 -34.60 6.13
N SER A 696 28.41 -34.69 5.89
CA SER A 696 29.22 -34.40 4.68
C SER A 696 29.12 -33.05 3.96
N SER A 697 30.21 -32.30 4.13
CA SER A 697 30.67 -31.13 3.38
C SER A 697 31.07 -31.42 1.92
N ILE A 698 30.69 -30.54 1.00
CA ILE A 698 31.45 -30.25 -0.22
C ILE A 698 31.61 -28.74 -0.34
N THR A 699 32.85 -28.33 -0.54
CA THR A 699 33.41 -26.98 -0.59
C THR A 699 33.22 -26.28 -1.95
N ALA A 700 33.12 -24.94 -1.92
CA ALA A 700 33.30 -23.94 -2.99
C ALA A 700 32.04 -23.31 -3.65
N ASP A 701 31.97 -21.97 -3.54
CA ASP A 701 31.01 -21.03 -4.12
C ASP A 701 30.86 -21.12 -5.65
N LYS A 702 30.12 -22.11 -6.17
CA LYS A 702 29.70 -22.15 -7.58
C LYS A 702 28.19 -21.98 -7.68
N CYS A 703 27.75 -20.89 -8.30
CA CYS A 703 26.35 -20.50 -8.45
C CYS A 703 25.66 -21.27 -9.59
N CYS A 704 24.50 -21.87 -9.33
CA CYS A 704 23.65 -22.44 -10.37
C CYS A 704 22.78 -21.34 -11.00
N LEU A 705 22.77 -21.26 -12.34
CA LEU A 705 21.95 -20.28 -13.06
C LEU A 705 20.66 -20.94 -13.53
N MET A 706 19.56 -20.22 -13.49
CA MET A 706 18.26 -20.71 -13.94
C MET A 706 17.69 -19.74 -14.96
N ASP A 707 17.53 -20.17 -16.21
CA ASP A 707 16.88 -19.37 -17.26
C ASP A 707 15.45 -19.87 -17.49
N CYS A 708 14.47 -19.05 -17.12
CA CYS A 708 13.07 -19.44 -17.13
C CYS A 708 12.20 -18.45 -17.94
N GLY A 709 11.14 -18.97 -18.55
CA GLY A 709 10.27 -18.13 -19.37
C GLY A 709 9.23 -18.95 -20.12
N ILE A 710 8.29 -18.28 -20.76
CA ILE A 710 7.20 -18.94 -21.50
C ILE A 710 7.72 -19.68 -22.75
N THR A 711 6.93 -20.61 -23.29
CA THR A 711 7.28 -21.26 -24.56
C THR A 711 7.46 -20.22 -25.68
N ALA A 712 8.45 -20.43 -26.56
CA ALA A 712 8.86 -19.49 -27.61
C ALA A 712 9.39 -18.11 -27.14
N SER A 713 9.82 -17.97 -25.88
CA SER A 713 10.38 -16.71 -25.37
C SER A 713 11.80 -16.36 -25.87
N GLY A 714 12.54 -17.31 -26.45
CA GLY A 714 13.93 -17.12 -26.89
C GLY A 714 15.00 -17.78 -26.01
N LYS A 715 14.62 -18.57 -24.99
CA LYS A 715 15.57 -19.26 -24.08
C LYS A 715 16.61 -20.13 -24.81
N SER A 716 16.18 -20.91 -25.79
CA SER A 716 17.08 -21.80 -26.54
C SER A 716 18.15 -20.99 -27.28
N GLU A 717 17.77 -19.88 -27.93
CA GLU A 717 18.70 -18.97 -28.61
C GLU A 717 19.70 -18.32 -27.65
N LEU A 718 19.25 -17.96 -26.44
CA LEU A 718 20.13 -17.47 -25.38
C LEU A 718 21.14 -18.55 -24.94
N CYS A 719 20.68 -19.78 -24.75
CA CYS A 719 21.53 -20.92 -24.40
C CYS A 719 22.60 -21.18 -25.48
N ASP A 720 22.20 -21.20 -26.76
CA ASP A 720 23.13 -21.41 -27.89
C ASP A 720 24.22 -20.33 -27.94
N ASN A 721 23.85 -19.07 -27.67
CA ASN A 721 24.79 -17.96 -27.61
C ASN A 721 25.74 -18.06 -26.40
N LEU A 722 25.26 -18.57 -25.26
CA LEU A 722 26.10 -18.81 -24.09
C LEU A 722 27.10 -19.94 -24.33
N ILE A 723 26.70 -21.03 -25.01
CA ILE A 723 27.63 -22.12 -25.37
C ILE A 723 28.77 -21.56 -26.22
N LYS A 724 28.44 -20.81 -27.28
CA LYS A 724 29.43 -20.19 -28.19
C LYS A 724 30.41 -19.26 -27.48
N LYS A 725 29.96 -18.57 -26.42
CA LYS A 725 30.75 -17.54 -25.72
C LYS A 725 31.60 -18.10 -24.58
N HIS A 726 31.11 -19.09 -23.84
CA HIS A 726 31.71 -19.50 -22.57
C HIS A 726 32.32 -20.91 -22.53
N GLY A 727 32.05 -21.79 -23.50
CA GLY A 727 32.72 -23.10 -23.69
C GLY A 727 32.53 -24.16 -22.59
N SER A 728 32.48 -23.76 -21.31
CA SER A 728 32.39 -24.63 -20.12
C SER A 728 31.05 -24.45 -19.41
N ILE A 729 29.95 -24.78 -20.08
CA ILE A 729 28.59 -24.72 -19.52
C ILE A 729 27.85 -26.04 -19.70
N SER A 730 26.95 -26.37 -18.78
CA SER A 730 26.08 -27.54 -18.84
C SER A 730 24.62 -27.07 -18.74
N ILE A 731 23.83 -27.30 -19.79
CA ILE A 731 22.43 -26.86 -19.87
C ILE A 731 21.52 -28.03 -19.52
N ILE A 732 20.76 -27.87 -18.44
CA ILE A 732 19.91 -28.93 -17.89
C ILE A 732 18.44 -28.60 -18.11
N ASN A 733 17.70 -29.52 -18.69
CA ASN A 733 16.30 -29.33 -19.07
C ASN A 733 15.35 -29.12 -17.86
N CYS A 734 14.49 -28.11 -17.95
CA CYS A 734 13.39 -27.80 -17.02
C CYS A 734 12.03 -27.68 -17.75
N ASP A 735 11.86 -28.45 -18.84
CA ASP A 735 10.58 -28.63 -19.54
C ASP A 735 10.13 -30.09 -19.51
N SER A 736 8.96 -30.32 -18.91
CA SER A 736 8.35 -31.64 -18.71
C SER A 736 8.01 -32.41 -19.98
N LYS A 737 8.05 -31.79 -21.17
CA LYS A 737 7.81 -32.46 -22.46
C LYS A 737 9.10 -32.75 -23.21
N GLN A 738 10.14 -31.94 -23.02
CA GLN A 738 11.43 -32.10 -23.69
C GLN A 738 12.28 -33.26 -23.14
N VAL A 739 11.83 -33.90 -22.06
CA VAL A 739 12.49 -35.08 -21.48
C VAL A 739 12.31 -36.36 -22.30
N TYR A 740 11.36 -36.43 -23.25
CA TYR A 740 10.97 -37.68 -23.93
C TYR A 740 11.73 -37.91 -25.24
N LYS A 741 12.28 -39.11 -25.43
CA LYS A 741 13.15 -39.51 -26.56
C LYS A 741 12.47 -39.49 -27.92
N GLU A 742 11.19 -39.81 -27.96
CA GLU A 742 10.46 -40.12 -29.20
C GLU A 742 9.73 -38.91 -29.79
N ILE A 743 9.79 -37.74 -29.15
CA ILE A 743 9.17 -36.50 -29.62
C ILE A 743 10.12 -35.28 -29.69
N PRO A 744 11.37 -35.40 -30.18
CA PRO A 744 12.34 -34.31 -30.19
C PRO A 744 11.92 -33.11 -31.04
N ILE A 745 11.34 -33.33 -32.21
CA ILE A 745 10.91 -32.27 -33.14
C ILE A 745 9.67 -31.57 -32.57
N THR A 746 8.64 -32.32 -32.19
CA THR A 746 7.37 -31.75 -31.71
C THR A 746 7.53 -30.98 -30.39
N THR A 747 8.55 -31.30 -29.59
CA THR A 747 8.86 -30.58 -28.35
C THR A 747 9.98 -29.54 -28.50
N ALA A 748 10.49 -29.31 -29.71
CA ALA A 748 11.60 -28.40 -30.01
C ALA A 748 12.82 -28.64 -29.11
N GLN A 749 13.23 -29.91 -28.99
CA GLN A 749 14.49 -30.24 -28.34
C GLN A 749 15.65 -29.66 -29.16
N PRO A 750 16.73 -29.20 -28.51
CA PRO A 750 17.90 -28.72 -29.21
C PRO A 750 18.48 -29.84 -30.09
N PRO A 751 19.08 -29.52 -31.25
CA PRO A 751 19.76 -30.51 -32.08
C PRO A 751 20.87 -31.20 -31.26
N LYS A 752 21.10 -32.50 -31.51
CA LYS A 752 22.00 -33.36 -30.71
C LYS A 752 23.43 -32.82 -30.60
N GLN A 753 23.65 -31.97 -29.60
CA GLN A 753 24.96 -31.62 -29.04
C GLN A 753 25.01 -32.22 -27.64
N GLU A 754 25.07 -33.56 -27.57
CA GLU A 754 24.86 -34.37 -26.35
C GLU A 754 25.84 -34.01 -25.19
N GLU A 755 26.95 -33.34 -25.51
CA GLU A 755 27.92 -32.89 -24.52
C GLU A 755 27.36 -31.77 -23.60
N PHE A 756 26.63 -30.80 -24.15
CA PHE A 756 26.17 -29.61 -23.42
C PHE A 756 24.77 -29.72 -22.83
N TYR A 757 23.87 -30.47 -23.48
CA TYR A 757 22.45 -30.55 -23.08
C TYR A 757 22.17 -31.82 -22.29
N LYS A 758 21.70 -31.68 -21.05
CA LYS A 758 21.34 -32.76 -20.12
C LYS A 758 19.84 -32.81 -19.89
N LEU A 759 19.32 -34.02 -19.69
CA LEU A 759 17.88 -34.31 -19.47
C LEU A 759 16.93 -33.93 -20.62
N TYR A 760 17.46 -33.75 -21.84
CA TYR A 760 16.69 -33.70 -23.09
C TYR A 760 16.62 -35.08 -23.70
N GLY A 761 15.44 -35.54 -24.13
CA GLY A 761 15.30 -36.88 -24.71
C GLY A 761 15.91 -37.97 -23.83
N TYR A 762 15.72 -37.86 -22.51
CA TYR A 762 16.36 -38.71 -21.51
C TYR A 762 15.52 -39.95 -21.20
N VAL A 763 14.20 -39.82 -21.26
CA VAL A 763 13.22 -40.81 -20.83
C VAL A 763 12.44 -41.36 -22.02
N ALA A 764 12.09 -42.65 -22.00
CA ALA A 764 11.24 -43.24 -23.03
C ALA A 764 9.78 -42.76 -22.91
N ALA A 765 9.07 -42.56 -24.01
CA ALA A 765 7.69 -42.06 -24.04
C ALA A 765 6.68 -42.98 -23.31
N LYS A 766 7.03 -44.26 -23.11
CA LYS A 766 6.25 -45.23 -22.33
C LYS A 766 6.35 -45.03 -20.81
N GLU A 767 7.36 -44.31 -20.34
CA GLU A 767 7.62 -44.10 -18.92
C GLU A 767 6.94 -42.82 -18.41
N ASN A 768 6.53 -42.82 -17.14
CA ASN A 768 5.92 -41.66 -16.51
C ASN A 768 6.96 -40.90 -15.67
N TYR A 769 7.53 -39.84 -16.24
CA TYR A 769 8.58 -39.07 -15.57
C TYR A 769 8.00 -37.99 -14.65
N SER A 770 8.06 -38.24 -13.34
CA SER A 770 7.52 -37.33 -12.33
C SER A 770 8.50 -36.21 -11.97
N VAL A 771 8.00 -35.12 -11.38
CA VAL A 771 8.85 -34.02 -10.86
C VAL A 771 9.81 -34.49 -9.75
N GLY A 772 9.45 -35.54 -8.99
CA GLY A 772 10.32 -36.12 -7.98
C GLY A 772 11.54 -36.80 -8.60
N LEU A 773 11.32 -37.65 -9.61
CA LEU A 773 12.40 -38.31 -10.37
C LEU A 773 13.29 -37.25 -11.07
N TRP A 774 12.67 -36.23 -11.65
CA TRP A 774 13.40 -35.12 -12.25
C TRP A 774 14.29 -34.37 -11.25
N LEU A 775 13.84 -34.13 -10.01
CA LEU A 775 14.68 -33.49 -8.99
C LEU A 775 15.89 -34.35 -8.60
N GLU A 776 15.72 -35.67 -8.51
CA GLU A 776 16.81 -36.60 -8.22
C GLU A 776 17.85 -36.61 -9.34
N ASP A 777 17.42 -36.65 -10.60
CA ASP A 777 18.32 -36.63 -11.76
C ASP A 777 18.95 -35.24 -11.96
N LEU A 778 18.20 -34.16 -11.73
CA LEU A 778 18.73 -32.80 -11.73
C LEU A 778 19.87 -32.64 -10.71
N LYS A 779 19.70 -33.21 -9.51
CA LYS A 779 20.75 -33.18 -8.47
C LYS A 779 22.04 -33.81 -8.98
N LYS A 780 21.93 -34.97 -9.64
CA LYS A 780 23.08 -35.68 -10.21
C LYS A 780 23.75 -34.84 -11.30
N GLU A 781 22.98 -34.31 -12.25
CA GLU A 781 23.53 -33.52 -13.37
C GLU A 781 24.16 -32.21 -12.92
N VAL A 782 23.58 -31.52 -11.93
CA VAL A 782 24.20 -30.31 -11.36
C VAL A 782 25.51 -30.66 -10.66
N ASN A 783 25.56 -31.72 -9.86
CA ASN A 783 26.79 -32.15 -9.20
C ASN A 783 27.86 -32.55 -10.23
N ASN A 784 27.51 -33.33 -11.25
CA ASN A 784 28.40 -33.71 -12.34
C ASN A 784 28.97 -32.47 -13.07
N ALA A 785 28.13 -31.47 -13.34
CA ALA A 785 28.58 -30.23 -13.98
C ALA A 785 29.58 -29.46 -13.09
N LEU A 786 29.30 -29.38 -11.78
CA LEU A 786 30.17 -28.69 -10.82
C LEU A 786 31.52 -29.39 -10.63
N GLU A 787 31.52 -30.73 -10.61
CA GLU A 787 32.73 -31.59 -10.58
C GLU A 787 33.58 -31.39 -11.84
N ASN A 788 32.95 -31.32 -13.01
CA ASN A 788 33.62 -31.06 -14.29
C ASN A 788 33.97 -29.57 -14.51
N SER A 789 33.82 -28.71 -13.50
CA SER A 789 34.06 -27.27 -13.58
C SER A 789 33.27 -26.53 -14.68
N GLN A 790 32.09 -27.05 -15.02
CA GLN A 790 31.12 -26.40 -15.88
C GLN A 790 30.14 -25.57 -15.05
N ILE A 791 29.55 -24.53 -15.65
CA ILE A 791 28.46 -23.76 -15.04
C ILE A 791 27.12 -24.45 -15.35
N PRO A 792 26.38 -24.94 -14.33
CA PRO A 792 25.07 -25.55 -14.56
C PRO A 792 24.00 -24.47 -14.80
N ILE A 793 23.35 -24.53 -15.97
CA ILE A 793 22.25 -23.66 -16.39
C ILE A 793 20.97 -24.48 -16.51
N ILE A 794 20.01 -24.27 -15.62
CA ILE A 794 18.70 -24.92 -15.66
C ILE A 794 17.77 -24.11 -16.55
N THR A 795 17.36 -24.64 -17.71
CA THR A 795 16.53 -23.88 -18.68
C THR A 795 15.17 -24.52 -18.94
N GLY A 796 14.09 -23.74 -18.88
CA GLY A 796 12.76 -24.26 -19.19
C GLY A 796 11.57 -23.39 -18.79
N GLY A 797 10.36 -23.95 -18.91
CA GLY A 797 9.10 -23.23 -18.67
C GLY A 797 8.07 -24.00 -17.85
N SER A 798 8.41 -25.19 -17.34
CA SER A 798 7.44 -26.01 -16.61
C SER A 798 7.26 -25.50 -15.18
N GLY A 799 6.18 -24.75 -14.92
CA GLY A 799 5.94 -24.07 -13.65
C GLY A 799 5.97 -24.97 -12.40
N LEU A 800 5.62 -26.26 -12.52
CA LEU A 800 5.75 -27.20 -11.39
C LEU A 800 7.21 -27.55 -11.08
N TYR A 801 8.05 -27.77 -12.09
CA TYR A 801 9.49 -28.03 -11.95
C TYR A 801 10.21 -26.80 -11.37
N ILE A 802 9.86 -25.61 -11.88
CA ILE A 802 10.36 -24.34 -11.36
C ILE A 802 9.94 -24.14 -9.90
N SER A 803 8.66 -24.37 -9.59
CA SER A 803 8.16 -24.22 -8.23
C SER A 803 8.80 -25.20 -7.25
N SER A 804 9.11 -26.44 -7.68
CA SER A 804 9.75 -27.42 -6.80
C SER A 804 11.20 -27.07 -6.51
N LEU A 805 11.90 -26.40 -7.44
CA LEU A 805 13.24 -25.85 -7.17
C LEU A 805 13.20 -24.70 -6.16
N ILE A 806 12.31 -23.73 -6.37
CA ILE A 806 12.28 -22.50 -5.56
C ILE A 806 11.68 -22.73 -4.17
N LYS A 807 10.66 -23.58 -4.06
CA LYS A 807 9.84 -23.74 -2.84
C LYS A 807 9.94 -25.13 -2.23
N GLY A 808 10.75 -26.01 -2.81
CA GLY A 808 10.80 -27.43 -2.45
C GLY A 808 9.56 -28.21 -2.91
N LEU A 809 9.70 -29.54 -2.87
CA LEU A 809 8.62 -30.50 -3.16
C LEU A 809 8.09 -31.09 -1.84
N SER A 810 6.78 -31.29 -1.77
CA SER A 810 6.15 -32.01 -0.65
C SER A 810 6.44 -33.50 -0.74
N SER A 811 6.89 -34.11 0.36
CA SER A 811 7.20 -35.54 0.47
C SER A 811 5.92 -36.39 0.60
N ILE A 812 5.04 -36.32 -0.40
CA ILE A 812 3.85 -37.19 -0.47
C ILE A 812 4.32 -38.61 -0.84
N PRO A 813 3.94 -39.65 -0.08
CA PRO A 813 4.32 -41.02 -0.39
C PRO A 813 3.78 -41.48 -1.76
N GLN A 814 4.45 -42.47 -2.37
CA GLN A 814 3.95 -43.09 -3.59
C GLN A 814 2.59 -43.75 -3.31
N ILE A 815 1.60 -43.42 -4.13
CA ILE A 815 0.25 -43.99 -4.03
C ILE A 815 0.23 -45.28 -4.83
N SER A 816 -0.35 -46.33 -4.23
CA SER A 816 -0.49 -47.65 -4.86
C SER A 816 -1.26 -47.58 -6.18
N GLN A 817 -0.93 -48.49 -7.10
CA GLN A 817 -1.57 -48.54 -8.42
C GLN A 817 -3.05 -48.91 -8.30
N GLU A 818 -3.41 -49.71 -7.30
CA GLU A 818 -4.79 -50.09 -6.96
C GLU A 818 -5.63 -48.87 -6.55
N VAL A 819 -5.15 -48.02 -5.64
CA VAL A 819 -5.87 -46.78 -5.24
C VAL A 819 -6.03 -45.83 -6.43
N ARG A 820 -5.02 -45.71 -7.29
CA ARG A 820 -5.11 -44.87 -8.50
C ARG A 820 -6.15 -45.41 -9.49
N GLN A 821 -6.23 -46.72 -9.68
CA GLN A 821 -7.22 -47.35 -10.54
C GLN A 821 -8.63 -47.15 -9.98
N ASN A 822 -8.84 -47.41 -8.68
CA ASN A 822 -10.13 -47.22 -8.00
C ASN A 822 -10.63 -45.77 -8.10
N VAL A 823 -9.78 -44.77 -7.84
CA VAL A 823 -10.16 -43.35 -7.98
C VAL A 823 -10.41 -42.99 -9.45
N SER A 824 -9.67 -43.59 -10.39
CA SER A 824 -9.89 -43.37 -11.81
C SER A 824 -11.21 -43.97 -12.30
N GLU A 825 -11.64 -45.11 -11.78
CA GLU A 825 -12.93 -45.73 -12.07
C GLU A 825 -14.08 -44.93 -11.47
N LEU A 826 -13.97 -44.51 -10.21
CA LEU A 826 -14.94 -43.61 -9.56
C LEU A 826 -15.12 -42.30 -10.33
N ARG A 827 -14.03 -41.76 -10.89
CA ARG A 827 -14.09 -40.56 -11.73
C ARG A 827 -14.82 -40.79 -13.06
N LYS A 828 -14.79 -42.02 -13.60
CA LYS A 828 -15.49 -42.37 -14.84
C LYS A 828 -16.95 -42.71 -14.60
N SER A 829 -17.28 -43.32 -13.45
CA SER A 829 -18.64 -43.76 -13.13
C SER A 829 -19.54 -42.66 -12.56
N LEU A 830 -18.98 -41.66 -11.88
CA LEU A 830 -19.74 -40.58 -11.24
C LEU A 830 -19.80 -39.32 -12.12
N SER A 831 -20.89 -38.56 -12.00
CA SER A 831 -20.95 -37.20 -12.55
C SER A 831 -19.93 -36.29 -11.84
N LYS A 832 -19.54 -35.18 -12.49
CA LYS A 832 -18.58 -34.22 -11.91
C LYS A 832 -19.02 -33.67 -10.54
N GLU A 833 -20.33 -33.47 -10.36
CA GLU A 833 -20.90 -32.98 -9.10
C GLU A 833 -20.85 -34.05 -8.01
N GLU A 834 -21.18 -35.30 -8.34
CA GLU A 834 -21.12 -36.43 -7.42
C GLU A 834 -19.67 -36.73 -7.00
N PHE A 835 -18.73 -36.70 -7.96
CA PHE A 835 -17.31 -36.90 -7.68
C PHE A 835 -16.74 -35.80 -6.76
N TYR A 836 -17.18 -34.55 -6.94
CA TYR A 836 -16.79 -33.44 -6.07
C TYR A 836 -17.42 -33.54 -4.67
N LYS A 837 -18.70 -33.94 -4.57
CA LYS A 837 -19.34 -34.24 -3.28
C LYS A 837 -18.65 -35.39 -2.54
N LEU A 838 -18.26 -36.45 -3.25
CA LEU A 838 -17.48 -37.55 -2.70
C LEU A 838 -16.12 -37.06 -2.17
N ALA A 839 -15.40 -36.24 -2.95
CA ALA A 839 -14.15 -35.64 -2.52
C ALA A 839 -14.33 -34.80 -1.24
N LEU A 840 -15.38 -33.97 -1.17
CA LEU A 840 -15.70 -33.16 0.02
C LEU A 840 -16.05 -34.01 1.24
N SER A 841 -16.73 -35.14 1.04
CA SER A 841 -17.09 -36.05 2.13
C SER A 841 -15.86 -36.69 2.78
N LYS A 842 -14.79 -36.90 2.01
CA LYS A 842 -13.52 -37.45 2.49
C LYS A 842 -12.59 -36.36 3.03
N ASP A 843 -12.55 -35.19 2.40
CA ASP A 843 -11.75 -34.05 2.83
C ASP A 843 -12.53 -32.73 2.73
N SER A 844 -13.07 -32.27 3.85
CA SER A 844 -13.79 -31.00 3.93
C SER A 844 -12.92 -29.79 3.56
N LYS A 845 -11.59 -29.90 3.67
CA LYS A 845 -10.66 -28.81 3.30
C LYS A 845 -10.55 -28.60 1.79
N ILE A 846 -11.10 -29.49 0.96
CA ILE A 846 -11.19 -29.31 -0.49
C ILE A 846 -12.07 -28.10 -0.83
N GLN A 847 -13.08 -27.79 0.00
CA GLN A 847 -14.02 -26.69 -0.22
C GLN A 847 -13.27 -25.34 -0.30
N GLY A 848 -13.39 -24.66 -1.44
CA GLY A 848 -12.75 -23.37 -1.68
C GLY A 848 -11.25 -23.43 -1.99
N LYS A 849 -10.61 -24.62 -1.92
CA LYS A 849 -9.19 -24.82 -2.30
C LYS A 849 -9.00 -25.52 -3.64
N ILE A 850 -9.87 -26.47 -3.99
CA ILE A 850 -9.87 -27.13 -5.30
C ILE A 850 -11.24 -26.92 -5.95
N PHE A 851 -11.26 -26.39 -7.17
CA PHE A 851 -12.50 -26.16 -7.90
C PHE A 851 -13.10 -27.48 -8.42
N MET A 852 -14.43 -27.55 -8.47
CA MET A 852 -15.19 -28.72 -8.97
C MET A 852 -14.74 -29.18 -10.37
N ASN A 853 -14.35 -28.24 -11.22
CA ASN A 853 -13.91 -28.54 -12.59
C ASN A 853 -12.46 -29.06 -12.67
N ASP A 854 -11.67 -28.97 -11.60
CA ASP A 854 -10.29 -29.45 -11.54
C ASP A 854 -10.23 -30.93 -11.14
N SER A 855 -10.79 -31.76 -12.01
CA SER A 855 -10.89 -33.21 -11.82
C SER A 855 -9.54 -33.90 -11.53
N HIS A 856 -8.42 -33.35 -12.01
CA HIS A 856 -7.09 -33.88 -11.72
C HIS A 856 -6.66 -33.60 -10.28
N ARG A 857 -6.82 -32.37 -9.78
CA ARG A 857 -6.50 -32.06 -8.38
C ARG A 857 -7.45 -32.76 -7.41
N LEU A 858 -8.72 -32.94 -7.78
CA LEU A 858 -9.68 -33.71 -6.99
C LEU A 858 -9.30 -35.19 -6.92
N SER A 859 -8.97 -35.80 -8.05
CA SER A 859 -8.47 -37.20 -8.08
C SER A 859 -7.24 -37.35 -7.20
N ARG A 860 -6.29 -36.40 -7.30
CA ARG A 860 -5.06 -36.44 -6.51
C ARG A 860 -5.29 -36.26 -5.01
N ALA A 861 -6.22 -35.39 -4.62
CA ALA A 861 -6.58 -35.21 -3.22
C ALA A 861 -7.23 -36.48 -2.64
N LEU A 862 -8.12 -37.11 -3.41
CA LEU A 862 -8.75 -38.39 -3.08
C LEU A 862 -7.74 -39.54 -2.99
N GLU A 863 -6.85 -39.68 -3.95
CA GLU A 863 -5.76 -40.66 -3.93
C GLU A 863 -4.92 -40.54 -2.65
N VAL A 864 -4.48 -39.33 -2.31
CA VAL A 864 -3.62 -39.08 -1.15
C VAL A 864 -4.36 -39.34 0.15
N ILE A 865 -5.60 -38.86 0.31
CA ILE A 865 -6.33 -39.07 1.57
C ILE A 865 -6.77 -40.53 1.74
N THR A 866 -7.07 -41.25 0.65
CA THR A 866 -7.47 -42.65 0.69
C THR A 866 -6.31 -43.54 1.11
N GLU A 867 -5.11 -43.29 0.58
CA GLU A 867 -3.90 -44.07 0.93
C GLU A 867 -3.34 -43.67 2.29
N THR A 868 -3.16 -42.37 2.55
CA THR A 868 -2.37 -41.91 3.71
C THR A 868 -3.22 -41.53 4.93
N GLY A 869 -4.55 -41.53 4.81
CA GLY A 869 -5.47 -41.03 5.84
C GLY A 869 -5.32 -39.54 6.19
N LYS A 870 -4.46 -38.82 5.45
CA LYS A 870 -4.10 -37.42 5.70
C LYS A 870 -4.36 -36.61 4.44
N THR A 871 -4.98 -35.45 4.61
CA THR A 871 -5.24 -34.54 3.48
C THR A 871 -3.95 -34.14 2.76
N ILE A 872 -4.03 -33.99 1.44
CA ILE A 872 -2.94 -33.46 0.61
C ILE A 872 -2.43 -32.08 1.09
N PHE A 873 -3.27 -31.28 1.75
CA PHE A 873 -2.89 -29.96 2.24
C PHE A 873 -1.89 -30.02 3.41
N VAL A 874 -1.95 -31.05 4.26
CA VAL A 874 -0.99 -31.24 5.37
C VAL A 874 0.41 -31.55 4.82
N TRP A 875 0.47 -32.40 3.79
CA TRP A 875 1.73 -32.67 3.09
C TRP A 875 2.29 -31.44 2.37
N GLN A 876 1.43 -30.51 1.96
CA GLN A 876 1.84 -29.24 1.35
C GLN A 876 2.34 -28.18 2.33
N GLU A 877 2.04 -28.31 3.62
CA GLU A 877 2.52 -27.44 4.70
C GLU A 877 3.96 -27.81 5.12
N ASN A 878 4.31 -29.10 5.10
CA ASN A 878 5.65 -29.60 5.42
C ASN A 878 6.50 -29.81 4.15
N ARG A 879 6.79 -28.72 3.43
CA ARG A 879 7.69 -28.79 2.26
C ARG A 879 9.12 -28.99 2.70
N GLN A 880 9.84 -29.82 1.96
CA GLN A 880 11.29 -29.86 2.09
C GLN A 880 11.91 -28.54 1.65
N PRO A 881 13.09 -28.16 2.18
CA PRO A 881 13.78 -26.97 1.72
C PRO A 881 14.13 -27.06 0.21
N PRO A 882 14.43 -25.91 -0.44
CA PRO A 882 14.96 -25.88 -1.80
C PRO A 882 16.16 -26.82 -1.96
N LEU A 883 16.31 -27.42 -3.14
CA LEU A 883 17.37 -28.41 -3.39
C LEU A 883 18.79 -27.79 -3.39
N PHE A 884 18.89 -26.48 -3.63
CA PHE A 884 20.14 -25.73 -3.69
C PHE A 884 19.99 -24.41 -2.90
N ASP A 885 21.03 -24.04 -2.16
CA ASP A 885 21.04 -22.82 -1.34
C ASP A 885 21.37 -21.55 -2.13
N ASN A 886 22.05 -21.68 -3.27
CA ASN A 886 22.54 -20.55 -4.10
C ASN A 886 22.15 -20.71 -5.59
N PHE A 887 21.05 -20.09 -6.01
CA PHE A 887 20.67 -19.98 -7.43
C PHE A 887 20.38 -18.53 -7.85
N LYS A 888 20.76 -18.21 -9.10
CA LYS A 888 20.38 -16.97 -9.79
C LYS A 888 19.33 -17.26 -10.84
N ILE A 889 18.16 -16.64 -10.74
CA ILE A 889 17.08 -16.81 -11.72
C ILE A 889 17.09 -15.65 -12.70
N TYR A 890 17.15 -15.97 -13.99
CA TYR A 890 16.87 -15.11 -15.12
C TYR A 890 15.50 -15.45 -15.68
N THR A 891 14.64 -14.44 -15.85
CA THR A 891 13.29 -14.64 -16.42
C THR A 891 13.12 -13.88 -17.72
N ILE A 892 12.73 -14.55 -18.80
CA ILE A 892 12.48 -13.95 -20.13
C ILE A 892 10.97 -13.93 -20.42
N LEU A 893 10.37 -12.72 -20.41
CA LEU A 893 8.95 -12.49 -20.71
C LEU A 893 8.77 -11.43 -21.82
N PRO A 894 8.85 -11.83 -23.10
CA PRO A 894 8.61 -10.92 -24.22
C PRO A 894 7.14 -10.51 -24.32
N LYS A 895 6.84 -9.47 -25.12
CA LYS A 895 5.47 -9.05 -25.40
C LYS A 895 4.68 -10.18 -26.08
N ARG A 896 3.36 -10.19 -25.87
CA ARG A 896 2.50 -11.33 -26.28
C ARG A 896 2.42 -11.46 -27.79
N GLU A 897 2.40 -10.34 -28.50
CA GLU A 897 2.31 -10.26 -29.95
C GLU A 897 3.49 -10.98 -30.61
N ASP A 898 4.72 -10.69 -30.14
CA ASP A 898 5.96 -11.29 -30.64
C ASP A 898 6.00 -12.81 -30.41
N VAL A 899 5.49 -13.25 -29.25
CA VAL A 899 5.48 -14.67 -28.87
C VAL A 899 4.51 -15.46 -29.74
N TYR A 900 3.35 -14.88 -30.10
CA TYR A 900 2.38 -15.57 -30.94
C TYR A 900 2.88 -15.78 -32.36
N GLN A 901 3.56 -14.78 -32.92
CA GLN A 901 4.23 -14.93 -34.22
C GLN A 901 5.30 -16.03 -34.17
N LYS A 902 6.16 -16.02 -33.14
CA LYS A 902 7.19 -17.05 -32.95
C LYS A 902 6.60 -18.46 -32.78
N ILE A 903 5.50 -18.62 -32.04
CA ILE A 903 4.79 -19.90 -31.88
C ILE A 903 4.29 -20.41 -33.23
N ASN A 904 3.66 -19.54 -34.02
CA ASN A 904 3.10 -19.92 -35.31
C ASN A 904 4.20 -20.40 -36.27
N SER A 905 5.25 -19.60 -36.45
CA SER A 905 6.39 -19.95 -37.30
C SER A 905 7.13 -21.20 -36.81
N ARG A 906 7.24 -21.41 -35.49
CA ARG A 906 7.88 -22.60 -34.93
C ARG A 906 7.13 -23.87 -35.28
N PHE A 907 5.80 -23.87 -35.24
CA PHE A 907 5.02 -25.07 -35.55
C PHE A 907 5.11 -25.45 -37.03
N ILE A 908 5.12 -24.46 -37.93
CA ILE A 908 5.35 -24.69 -39.37
C ILE A 908 6.70 -25.38 -39.59
N LYS A 909 7.77 -24.85 -38.98
CA LYS A 909 9.11 -25.47 -39.01
C LYS A 909 9.14 -26.89 -38.46
N MET A 910 8.35 -27.20 -37.42
CA MET A 910 8.26 -28.57 -36.88
C MET A 910 7.68 -29.54 -37.92
N ILE A 911 6.65 -29.13 -38.65
CA ILE A 911 6.06 -29.93 -39.74
C ILE A 911 7.08 -30.13 -40.85
N GLU A 912 7.74 -29.06 -41.31
CA GLU A 912 8.79 -29.11 -42.34
C GLU A 912 9.96 -30.04 -41.93
N ASN A 913 10.31 -30.06 -40.65
CA ASN A 913 11.39 -30.90 -40.11
C ASN A 913 10.95 -32.36 -39.83
N GLY A 914 9.74 -32.77 -40.20
CA GLY A 914 9.30 -34.16 -40.11
C GLY A 914 8.52 -34.55 -38.83
N ALA A 915 7.89 -33.59 -38.14
CA ALA A 915 7.06 -33.90 -36.95
C ALA A 915 5.92 -34.89 -37.25
N ILE A 916 5.40 -34.92 -38.48
CA ILE A 916 4.37 -35.89 -38.88
C ILE A 916 4.92 -37.32 -38.82
N ASP A 917 6.13 -37.55 -39.34
CA ASP A 917 6.74 -38.88 -39.35
C ASP A 917 7.22 -39.30 -37.96
N GLU A 918 7.65 -38.34 -37.14
CA GLU A 918 7.88 -38.55 -35.70
C GLU A 918 6.64 -39.11 -35.00
N ILE A 919 5.48 -38.51 -35.25
CA ILE A 919 4.23 -38.91 -34.60
C ILE A 919 3.67 -40.23 -35.17
N LYS A 920 3.89 -40.52 -36.46
CA LYS A 920 3.60 -41.86 -37.01
C LYS A 920 4.40 -42.94 -36.29
N LYS A 921 5.70 -42.70 -36.04
CA LYS A 921 6.54 -43.62 -35.26
C LYS A 921 6.03 -43.74 -33.82
N LEU A 922 5.65 -42.65 -33.18
CA LEU A 922 5.08 -42.67 -31.83
C LEU A 922 3.76 -43.48 -31.75
N LEU A 923 2.88 -43.36 -32.74
CA LEU A 923 1.64 -44.13 -32.83
C LEU A 923 1.88 -45.63 -32.96
N SER A 924 2.93 -46.03 -33.69
CA SER A 924 3.31 -47.44 -33.85
C SER A 924 3.66 -48.14 -32.52
N MET A 925 4.02 -47.38 -31.49
CA MET A 925 4.35 -47.90 -30.16
C MET A 925 3.12 -48.23 -29.30
N ASN A 926 1.90 -47.97 -29.79
CA ASN A 926 0.63 -48.25 -29.13
C ASN A 926 0.57 -47.77 -27.66
N LEU A 927 1.05 -46.54 -27.43
CA LEU A 927 1.14 -45.94 -26.11
C LEU A 927 -0.23 -45.51 -25.58
N ALA A 928 -0.44 -45.64 -24.27
CA ALA A 928 -1.69 -45.24 -23.65
C ALA A 928 -1.92 -43.71 -23.76
N PRO A 929 -3.11 -43.23 -24.16
CA PRO A 929 -3.37 -41.80 -24.42
C PRO A 929 -3.15 -40.86 -23.23
N HIS A 930 -3.13 -41.40 -22.01
CA HIS A 930 -2.96 -40.62 -20.79
C HIS A 930 -1.49 -40.27 -20.48
N LEU A 931 -0.52 -40.91 -21.16
CA LEU A 931 0.90 -40.72 -20.94
C LEU A 931 1.33 -39.27 -21.27
N PRO A 932 2.34 -38.71 -20.57
CA PRO A 932 2.69 -37.30 -20.74
C PRO A 932 3.17 -36.94 -22.15
N ALA A 933 3.87 -37.84 -22.84
CA ALA A 933 4.34 -37.66 -24.21
C ALA A 933 3.16 -37.52 -25.20
N MET A 934 2.11 -38.33 -25.05
CA MET A 934 0.89 -38.30 -25.88
C MET A 934 0.08 -37.00 -25.72
N LYS A 935 0.35 -36.23 -24.65
CA LYS A 935 -0.31 -34.95 -24.34
C LYS A 935 0.54 -33.72 -24.71
N ALA A 936 1.70 -33.90 -25.34
CA ALA A 936 2.50 -32.76 -25.80
C ALA A 936 1.74 -31.99 -26.89
N HIS A 937 1.80 -30.66 -26.87
CA HIS A 937 1.12 -29.83 -27.87
C HIS A 937 1.65 -30.15 -29.28
N GLY A 938 0.75 -30.43 -30.23
CA GLY A 938 1.09 -30.92 -31.56
C GLY A 938 0.86 -32.41 -31.73
N VAL A 939 1.05 -33.22 -30.68
CA VAL A 939 0.88 -34.68 -30.75
C VAL A 939 -0.59 -35.07 -30.95
N PRO A 940 -1.56 -34.67 -30.10
CA PRO A 940 -2.97 -34.99 -30.32
C PRO A 940 -3.51 -34.47 -31.66
N GLU A 941 -3.09 -33.27 -32.05
CA GLU A 941 -3.56 -32.61 -33.27
C GLU A 941 -3.09 -33.35 -34.54
N ILE A 942 -1.81 -33.73 -34.61
CA ILE A 942 -1.27 -34.48 -35.75
C ILE A 942 -1.82 -35.92 -35.76
N ILE A 943 -2.08 -36.54 -34.60
CA ILE A 943 -2.75 -37.85 -34.53
C ILE A 943 -4.15 -37.78 -35.17
N LYS A 944 -4.93 -36.73 -34.92
CA LYS A 944 -6.26 -36.57 -35.54
C LYS A 944 -6.16 -36.44 -37.06
N TYR A 945 -5.17 -35.70 -37.54
CA TYR A 945 -4.87 -35.62 -38.98
C TYR A 945 -4.50 -36.99 -39.56
N LEU A 946 -3.60 -37.74 -38.90
CA LEU A 946 -3.18 -39.08 -39.34
C LEU A 946 -4.33 -40.11 -39.35
N LYS A 947 -5.37 -39.88 -38.55
CA LYS A 947 -6.61 -40.68 -38.53
C LYS A 947 -7.65 -40.24 -39.56
N GLY A 948 -7.41 -39.15 -40.29
CA GLY A 948 -8.36 -38.58 -41.26
C GLY A 948 -9.52 -37.83 -40.62
N GLU A 949 -9.44 -37.47 -39.33
CA GLU A 949 -10.52 -36.76 -38.62
C GLU A 949 -10.55 -35.25 -38.95
N ILE A 950 -9.40 -34.67 -39.29
CA ILE A 950 -9.21 -33.24 -39.62
C ILE A 950 -8.15 -33.09 -40.71
N THR A 951 -8.15 -31.95 -41.41
CA THR A 951 -7.10 -31.59 -42.39
C THR A 951 -5.78 -31.19 -41.70
N LEU A 952 -4.67 -31.20 -42.45
CA LEU A 952 -3.36 -30.79 -41.92
C LEU A 952 -3.37 -29.31 -41.48
N ASP A 953 -4.03 -28.44 -42.24
CA ASP A 953 -4.15 -27.02 -41.92
C ASP A 953 -4.94 -26.80 -40.63
N GLU A 954 -6.04 -27.55 -40.43
CA GLU A 954 -6.80 -27.51 -39.19
C GLU A 954 -5.96 -28.02 -38.00
N ALA A 955 -5.19 -29.10 -38.18
CA ALA A 955 -4.29 -29.59 -37.14
C ALA A 955 -3.24 -28.54 -36.74
N ILE A 956 -2.65 -27.84 -37.72
CA ILE A 956 -1.71 -26.72 -37.49
C ILE A 956 -2.39 -25.59 -36.72
N GLN A 957 -3.57 -25.14 -37.15
CA GLN A 957 -4.29 -24.04 -36.50
C GLN A 957 -4.68 -24.38 -35.05
N ILE A 958 -5.17 -25.60 -34.80
CA ILE A 958 -5.53 -26.06 -33.45
C ILE A 958 -4.28 -26.15 -32.57
N ALA A 959 -3.18 -26.71 -33.07
CA ALA A 959 -1.95 -26.85 -32.31
C ALA A 959 -1.32 -25.48 -31.96
N GLN A 960 -1.31 -24.54 -32.91
CA GLN A 960 -0.87 -23.16 -32.68
C GLN A 960 -1.75 -22.46 -31.63
N THR A 961 -3.07 -22.63 -31.72
CA THR A 961 -4.03 -22.05 -30.76
C THR A 961 -3.83 -22.61 -29.36
N ASN A 962 -3.70 -23.93 -29.23
CA ASN A 962 -3.47 -24.59 -27.95
C ASN A 962 -2.12 -24.19 -27.33
N THR A 963 -1.08 -24.04 -28.16
CA THR A 963 0.24 -23.56 -27.73
C THR A 963 0.19 -22.09 -27.27
N ARG A 964 -0.55 -21.22 -27.96
CA ARG A 964 -0.79 -19.82 -27.54
C ARG A 964 -1.54 -19.75 -26.21
N HIS A 965 -2.57 -20.58 -26.03
CA HIS A 965 -3.29 -20.70 -24.76
C HIS A 965 -2.38 -21.18 -23.61
N TYR A 966 -1.49 -22.13 -23.89
CA TYR A 966 -0.49 -22.58 -22.93
C TYR A 966 0.51 -21.48 -22.57
N ALA A 967 1.05 -20.77 -23.56
CA ALA A 967 1.97 -19.64 -23.36
C ALA A 967 1.31 -18.53 -22.51
N LYS A 968 0.03 -18.22 -22.77
CA LYS A 968 -0.75 -17.28 -21.95
C LYS A 968 -0.87 -17.74 -20.49
N ARG A 969 -1.13 -19.04 -20.24
CA ARG A 969 -1.17 -19.59 -18.88
C ARG A 969 0.18 -19.49 -18.18
N GLN A 970 1.27 -19.81 -18.87
CA GLN A 970 2.63 -19.63 -18.35
C GLN A 970 2.90 -18.16 -18.03
N TYR A 971 2.51 -17.23 -18.91
CA TYR A 971 2.68 -15.79 -18.69
C TYR A 971 2.01 -15.32 -17.41
N THR A 972 0.73 -15.67 -17.21
CA THR A 972 0.00 -15.37 -15.97
C THR A 972 0.69 -15.97 -14.75
N TRP A 973 1.20 -17.21 -14.86
CA TRP A 973 1.91 -17.86 -13.76
C TRP A 973 3.22 -17.14 -13.42
N PHE A 974 4.06 -16.82 -14.41
CA PHE A 974 5.32 -16.11 -14.21
C PHE A 974 5.10 -14.70 -13.65
N LYS A 975 4.11 -13.94 -14.14
CA LYS A 975 3.76 -12.60 -13.60
C LYS A 975 3.33 -12.66 -12.12
N ASN A 976 2.65 -13.73 -11.72
CA ASN A 976 2.24 -13.94 -10.34
C ASN A 976 3.41 -14.39 -9.43
N GLN A 977 4.38 -15.14 -9.96
CA GLN A 977 5.57 -15.53 -9.20
C GLN A 977 6.62 -14.42 -9.13
N PHE A 978 6.75 -13.61 -10.17
CA PHE A 978 7.76 -12.57 -10.35
C PHE A 978 7.11 -11.25 -10.83
N PRO A 979 6.59 -10.43 -9.92
CA PRO A 979 6.01 -9.13 -10.26
C PRO A 979 7.06 -8.20 -10.89
N ASN A 980 6.68 -7.37 -11.87
CA ASN A 980 7.52 -6.40 -12.60
C ASN A 980 8.48 -6.98 -13.67
N ALA A 981 8.27 -8.21 -14.11
CA ALA A 981 9.12 -8.90 -15.11
C ALA A 981 8.75 -8.65 -16.58
N GLU A 982 7.75 -7.81 -16.86
CA GLU A 982 7.17 -7.62 -18.20
C GLU A 982 8.14 -6.87 -19.14
N GLY A 983 8.56 -7.51 -20.23
CA GLY A 983 9.46 -6.93 -21.24
C GLY A 983 10.92 -6.78 -20.81
N ARG A 984 11.36 -7.49 -19.76
CA ARG A 984 12.71 -7.38 -19.17
C ARG A 984 13.29 -8.75 -18.83
N VAL A 985 14.61 -8.84 -18.71
CA VAL A 985 15.27 -9.95 -18.01
C VAL A 985 15.46 -9.56 -16.54
N LEU A 986 14.97 -10.37 -15.61
CA LEU A 986 15.17 -10.12 -14.17
C LEU A 986 16.22 -11.07 -13.60
N GLU A 987 17.18 -10.56 -12.83
CA GLU A 987 18.14 -11.37 -12.06
C GLU A 987 17.70 -11.45 -10.59
N MET A 988 17.37 -12.65 -10.11
CA MET A 988 16.93 -12.84 -8.73
C MET A 988 17.87 -13.79 -7.99
N ASN A 989 18.43 -13.32 -6.87
CA ASN A 989 19.02 -14.18 -5.85
C ASN A 989 17.92 -14.57 -4.87
N VAL A 990 17.99 -15.78 -4.31
CA VAL A 990 17.07 -16.21 -3.25
C VAL A 990 17.22 -15.27 -2.04
N GLY A 991 16.30 -14.33 -1.89
CA GLY A 991 16.29 -13.35 -0.80
C GLY A 991 16.38 -11.87 -1.20
N GLN A 992 16.68 -11.53 -2.47
CA GLN A 992 16.65 -10.14 -2.98
C GLN A 992 16.34 -10.09 -4.49
N VAL A 993 15.55 -9.09 -4.91
CA VAL A 993 15.27 -8.79 -6.33
C VAL A 993 16.28 -7.74 -6.82
N GLN A 994 17.02 -8.03 -7.89
CA GLN A 994 17.75 -7.02 -8.65
C GLN A 994 17.17 -6.94 -10.07
N VAL A 995 16.92 -5.73 -10.55
CA VAL A 995 16.44 -5.49 -11.91
C VAL A 995 17.66 -5.11 -12.73
N GLY A 996 18.13 -6.01 -13.59
CA GLY A 996 19.18 -5.74 -14.58
C GLY A 996 18.57 -5.51 -15.96
N ILE A 997 19.23 -4.71 -16.79
CA ILE A 997 19.01 -4.68 -18.24
C ILE A 997 20.16 -5.51 -18.82
N LEU A 998 19.83 -6.51 -19.66
CA LEU A 998 20.80 -7.35 -20.35
C LEU A 998 21.32 -6.64 -21.61
#